data_AF-A0A3A5V8X8-F1
#
_entry.id   AF-A0A3A5V8X8-F1
#
_cell.length_a   1.000
_cell.length_b   1.000
_cell.length_c   1.000
_cell.angle_alpha   90.00
_cell.angle_beta   90.00
_cell.angle_gamma   90.00
#
_symmetry.space_group_name_H-M   'P 1'
#
loop_
_entity.id
_entity.type
_entity.pdbx_description
1 polymer ?
#
loop_
_entity_poly.entity_id
_entity_poly.type
_entity_poly.pdbx_seq_one_letter_code
_entity_poly.pdbx_strand_id
1 'polypeptide(L)'
;MTTMMSPRNMLIAGIVLVLLNVAALAPMATNAVPDAVEDNFESFSKDSACADADCTEAEEDWASSTGQRDFYGYSITNVADVMANGTAPTYEKIGPVTYDITTTRTITGYDATAGELTYNSVKSFECAADTAVPCDTEVSQLNIAFQTQVIGATGMAIGGIMDATKAGFTAGMLAQDLESLGPGLAASQAMSASYADAVAGAMGAGLNETMGANGVGANFYAGWDQFFAANNMSGAGETVTYSMLTTSSASFDNLTYAFNSAVFPGSGEDVSLLSDVGTMVFAGHCSAFPTDLANATTRATIWNYMGSDDATTIANDYAMCYGIGGNFANNFGGGDEAWMFDTTGASVNASARLSYLGITMDNTAAMAMLFGIPGDDAITGLLEVSESGTEFGVANFLSMEDSAAMTAYGMDGATFAAVKGWAGAWMADGKSLPMILLGGSGDMTASLFVNTTFGAEDPLNGGYLDNSLNLGGFWGIPESRDNIALDPAVSGNALYGPLGLTTDTGAAIFLYGELSGMTPPLNFSTNPPTPGAPMAWDEATIGALYGVDTNAAAAMRALMMGPIYGTTAESFVPGFLMSSFGTTPYLTQSFNNWLLGWHDPVNAFLATGNPMDMTVGWTSLETNETYYSSPNIANGDGTNYTMCTGEGGDCDQGETLAEDGSTQLSWRNDAMFAATFGLISPESLVGTTGGFLTGTGDKVDVSGYAVADVTCDGTSTVKGIPVDDCSATVVATERNIQANLLETYSLLDATPGALPVYFGSEITMQAEELSGLIIAGESASTFYLDTRAHTSQATAPSMSDLVPVFEIKSSSMIADDDAETMESSIVQNQDKMTYWTNFDSWIDYVTLLFWVGGIAMIGMGMVGAANAPSEEEGKDFSASAEEAPAEESPAEDGE
;
A
#
# COMPACT_ATOMS: atom_id res chain seq x y z
N MET A 1 58.82 75.31 -31.29
CA MET A 1 58.25 74.62 -30.12
C MET A 1 58.57 73.15 -30.32
N THR A 2 59.75 72.74 -29.86
CA THR A 2 60.29 71.38 -29.93
C THR A 2 61.19 71.25 -28.72
N THR A 3 60.61 70.91 -27.57
CA THR A 3 61.36 70.45 -26.40
C THR A 3 61.68 68.98 -26.62
N MET A 4 62.83 68.68 -27.21
CA MET A 4 63.42 67.33 -27.12
C MET A 4 63.83 67.11 -25.66
N MET A 5 63.24 66.11 -25.01
CA MET A 5 63.68 65.68 -23.67
C MET A 5 65.14 65.22 -23.70
N SER A 6 65.89 65.48 -22.63
CA SER A 6 67.25 64.96 -22.43
C SER A 6 67.25 63.41 -22.39
N PRO A 7 68.25 62.71 -22.97
CA PRO A 7 68.36 61.25 -22.93
C PRO A 7 68.26 60.66 -21.51
N ARG A 8 68.80 61.37 -20.50
CA ARG A 8 68.68 61.00 -19.09
C ARG A 8 67.24 61.11 -18.56
N ASN A 9 66.49 62.10 -19.02
CA ASN A 9 65.09 62.28 -18.61
C ASN A 9 64.17 61.27 -19.32
N MET A 10 64.49 60.86 -20.55
CA MET A 10 63.77 59.79 -21.25
C MET A 10 64.02 58.42 -20.62
N LEU A 11 65.27 58.15 -20.18
CA LEU A 11 65.59 56.93 -19.42
C LEU A 11 64.84 56.90 -18.08
N ILE A 12 64.85 58.01 -17.32
CA ILE A 12 64.13 58.11 -16.04
C ILE A 12 62.62 57.98 -16.25
N ALA A 13 62.04 58.68 -17.22
CA ALA A 13 60.61 58.58 -17.53
C ALA A 13 60.21 57.17 -17.95
N GLY A 14 61.03 56.49 -18.76
CA GLY A 14 60.78 55.11 -19.16
C GLY A 14 60.87 54.12 -17.99
N ILE A 15 61.85 54.28 -17.09
CA ILE A 15 61.94 53.47 -15.85
C ILE A 15 60.75 53.74 -14.92
N VAL A 16 60.33 55.00 -14.77
CA VAL A 16 59.17 55.37 -13.94
C VAL A 16 57.88 54.79 -14.50
N LEU A 17 57.68 54.75 -15.81
CA LEU A 17 56.50 54.13 -16.42
C LEU A 17 56.48 52.61 -16.24
N VAL A 18 57.62 51.95 -16.37
CA VAL A 18 57.74 50.50 -16.07
C VAL A 18 57.52 50.24 -14.58
N LEU A 19 58.05 51.07 -13.69
CA LEU A 19 57.83 50.95 -12.24
C LEU A 19 56.38 51.26 -11.85
N LEU A 20 55.72 52.22 -12.50
CA LEU A 20 54.29 52.48 -12.31
C LEU A 20 53.45 51.29 -12.78
N ASN A 21 53.82 50.65 -13.89
CA ASN A 21 53.18 49.41 -14.33
C ASN A 21 53.29 48.31 -13.26
N VAL A 22 54.48 48.07 -12.72
CA VAL A 22 54.72 46.93 -11.80
C VAL A 22 54.30 47.23 -10.35
N ALA A 23 54.48 48.46 -9.87
CA ALA A 23 54.30 48.81 -8.46
C ALA A 23 52.97 49.52 -8.14
N ALA A 24 52.23 50.00 -9.14
CA ALA A 24 50.96 50.71 -8.94
C ALA A 24 49.82 50.12 -9.78
N LEU A 25 49.98 50.05 -11.11
CA LEU A 25 48.91 49.59 -12.00
C LEU A 25 48.64 48.09 -11.84
N ALA A 26 49.67 47.25 -11.77
CA ALA A 26 49.51 45.82 -11.52
C ALA A 26 48.78 45.54 -10.19
N PRO A 27 49.23 46.04 -9.01
CA PRO A 27 48.48 45.84 -7.77
C PRO A 27 47.06 46.43 -7.79
N MET A 28 46.84 47.56 -8.45
CA MET A 28 45.51 48.18 -8.53
C MET A 28 44.55 47.35 -9.40
N ALA A 29 45.02 46.82 -10.53
CA ALA A 29 44.21 45.98 -11.41
C ALA A 29 43.96 44.61 -10.78
N THR A 30 45.00 43.92 -10.29
CA THR A 30 44.86 42.57 -9.72
C THR A 30 44.08 42.56 -8.40
N ASN A 31 44.17 43.61 -7.58
CA ASN A 31 43.41 43.68 -6.32
C ASN A 31 41.95 44.09 -6.53
N ALA A 32 41.58 44.60 -7.71
CA ALA A 32 40.20 44.91 -8.05
C ALA A 32 39.45 43.72 -8.65
N VAL A 33 40.14 42.61 -8.96
CA VAL A 33 39.54 41.40 -9.53
C VAL A 33 38.54 40.76 -8.57
N PRO A 34 38.81 40.55 -7.27
CA PRO A 34 37.82 39.96 -6.36
C PRO A 34 36.51 40.75 -6.33
N ASP A 35 36.58 42.07 -6.13
CA ASP A 35 35.40 42.96 -6.15
C ASP A 35 34.67 42.89 -7.50
N ALA A 36 35.40 42.83 -8.62
CA ALA A 36 34.80 42.74 -9.95
C ALA A 36 34.18 41.35 -10.24
N VAL A 37 34.71 40.28 -9.65
CA VAL A 37 34.11 38.95 -9.73
C VAL A 37 32.83 38.93 -8.91
N GLU A 38 32.85 39.44 -7.68
CA GLU A 38 31.65 39.57 -6.84
C GLU A 38 30.55 40.36 -7.56
N ASP A 39 30.86 41.53 -8.12
CA ASP A 39 29.91 42.35 -8.89
C ASP A 39 29.38 41.64 -10.16
N ASN A 40 30.21 40.86 -10.86
CA ASN A 40 29.78 40.15 -12.08
C ASN A 40 28.92 38.92 -11.76
N PHE A 41 29.13 38.30 -10.61
CA PHE A 41 28.40 37.11 -10.22
C PHE A 41 27.14 37.43 -9.41
N GLU A 42 26.99 38.61 -8.81
CA GLU A 42 25.84 39.03 -7.98
C GLU A 42 24.46 38.71 -8.61
N SER A 43 24.29 38.88 -9.92
CA SER A 43 23.05 38.56 -10.66
C SER A 43 23.15 37.33 -11.57
N PHE A 44 24.23 36.55 -11.50
CA PHE A 44 24.50 35.48 -12.48
C PHE A 44 23.39 34.43 -12.54
N SER A 45 22.76 34.07 -11.42
CA SER A 45 21.65 33.10 -11.43
C SER A 45 20.43 33.59 -12.20
N LYS A 46 20.16 34.90 -12.15
CA LYS A 46 19.13 35.54 -12.98
C LYS A 46 19.56 35.63 -14.43
N ASP A 47 20.75 36.18 -14.67
CA ASP A 47 21.24 36.47 -16.02
C ASP A 47 21.45 35.20 -16.85
N SER A 48 21.73 34.07 -16.18
CA SER A 48 21.80 32.75 -16.82
C SER A 48 20.44 32.16 -17.15
N ALA A 49 19.38 32.55 -16.42
CA ALA A 49 18.05 32.00 -16.58
C ALA A 49 17.13 32.85 -17.48
N CYS A 50 17.31 34.17 -17.48
CA CYS A 50 16.38 35.13 -18.06
C CYS A 50 16.96 35.86 -19.27
N ALA A 51 16.29 35.78 -20.41
CA ALA A 51 16.68 36.48 -21.64
C ALA A 51 16.31 37.97 -21.64
N ASP A 52 15.47 38.39 -20.70
CA ASP A 52 15.05 39.77 -20.51
C ASP A 52 15.09 40.18 -19.03
N ALA A 53 15.12 41.50 -18.79
CA ALA A 53 15.26 42.05 -17.45
C ALA A 53 14.06 41.80 -16.52
N ASP A 54 12.89 41.52 -17.08
CA ASP A 54 11.64 41.24 -16.36
C ASP A 54 11.43 39.72 -16.17
N CYS A 55 12.40 38.88 -16.59
CA CYS A 55 12.34 37.42 -16.59
C CYS A 55 11.06 36.84 -17.20
N THR A 56 10.53 37.46 -18.27
CA THR A 56 9.34 36.93 -18.97
C THR A 56 9.67 35.88 -20.03
N GLU A 57 10.90 35.92 -20.55
CA GLU A 57 11.47 34.95 -21.47
C GLU A 57 12.71 34.32 -20.82
N ALA A 58 12.82 33.00 -20.92
CA ALA A 58 13.96 32.24 -20.41
C ALA A 58 15.08 32.19 -21.47
N GLU A 59 16.35 32.22 -21.03
CA GLU A 59 17.49 31.99 -21.92
C GLU A 59 17.41 30.60 -22.56
N GLU A 60 17.71 30.48 -23.86
CA GLU A 60 17.42 29.26 -24.64
C GLU A 60 18.14 28.03 -24.08
N ASP A 61 19.42 28.17 -23.74
CA ASP A 61 20.26 27.10 -23.21
C ASP A 61 19.90 26.71 -21.76
N TRP A 62 19.27 27.63 -21.00
CA TRP A 62 18.75 27.33 -19.66
C TRP A 62 17.35 26.72 -19.71
N ALA A 63 16.49 27.24 -20.60
CA ALA A 63 15.14 26.76 -20.82
C ALA A 63 15.13 25.32 -21.32
N SER A 64 16.16 24.88 -22.04
CA SER A 64 16.31 23.50 -22.45
C SER A 64 17.78 23.08 -22.41
N SER A 65 18.14 22.26 -21.42
CA SER A 65 19.49 21.73 -21.27
C SER A 65 19.51 20.20 -21.31
N THR A 66 20.44 19.60 -22.04
CA THR A 66 20.63 18.14 -22.09
C THR A 66 21.93 17.73 -21.41
N GLY A 67 21.87 16.74 -20.53
CA GLY A 67 23.05 16.16 -19.87
C GLY A 67 22.97 14.64 -19.80
N GLN A 68 24.13 13.98 -19.73
CA GLN A 68 24.22 12.53 -19.62
C GLN A 68 24.25 12.07 -18.17
N ARG A 69 23.59 10.94 -17.89
CA ARG A 69 23.69 10.24 -16.60
C ARG A 69 23.80 8.74 -16.80
N ASP A 70 24.60 8.11 -15.96
CA ASP A 70 24.83 6.67 -15.96
C ASP A 70 24.00 6.00 -14.86
N PHE A 71 23.25 4.99 -15.25
CA PHE A 71 22.43 4.20 -14.34
C PHE A 71 22.93 2.75 -14.28
N TYR A 72 22.87 2.15 -13.10
CA TYR A 72 23.20 0.75 -12.89
C TYR A 72 22.11 0.05 -12.09
N GLY A 73 21.63 -1.08 -12.58
CA GLY A 73 20.69 -1.95 -11.88
C GLY A 73 21.37 -3.22 -11.41
N TYR A 74 21.05 -3.71 -10.22
CA TYR A 74 21.58 -4.98 -9.72
C TYR A 74 20.53 -6.07 -9.95
N SER A 75 20.63 -6.77 -11.08
CA SER A 75 19.63 -7.77 -11.48
C SER A 75 19.77 -9.08 -10.72
N ILE A 76 18.66 -9.68 -10.33
CA ILE A 76 18.58 -10.99 -9.68
C ILE A 76 18.71 -12.09 -10.73
N THR A 77 19.76 -12.89 -10.63
CA THR A 77 20.08 -13.94 -11.62
C THR A 77 19.38 -15.28 -11.36
N ASN A 78 18.93 -15.52 -10.14
CA ASN A 78 18.26 -16.75 -9.70
C ASN A 78 16.76 -16.54 -9.37
N VAL A 79 16.09 -15.56 -10.00
CA VAL A 79 14.71 -15.15 -9.67
C VAL A 79 13.71 -16.31 -9.62
N ALA A 80 13.81 -17.28 -10.53
CA ALA A 80 12.93 -18.44 -10.56
C ALA A 80 13.08 -19.33 -9.30
N ASP A 81 14.30 -19.46 -8.79
CA ASP A 81 14.60 -20.24 -7.57
C ASP A 81 14.22 -19.46 -6.31
N VAL A 82 14.42 -18.13 -6.30
CA VAL A 82 13.95 -17.23 -5.23
C VAL A 82 12.43 -17.36 -5.09
N MET A 83 11.71 -17.28 -6.21
CA MET A 83 10.24 -17.35 -6.24
C MET A 83 9.70 -18.75 -5.88
N ALA A 84 10.37 -19.83 -6.30
CA ALA A 84 9.89 -21.18 -6.08
C ALA A 84 10.27 -21.77 -4.71
N ASN A 85 11.47 -21.44 -4.20
CA ASN A 85 12.08 -22.12 -3.06
C ASN A 85 12.47 -21.15 -1.93
N GLY A 86 12.26 -19.84 -2.07
CA GLY A 86 12.64 -18.84 -1.07
C GLY A 86 14.15 -18.73 -0.86
N THR A 87 14.96 -19.07 -1.87
CA THR A 87 16.43 -18.97 -1.77
C THR A 87 16.86 -17.50 -1.77
N ALA A 88 18.05 -17.24 -1.22
CA ALA A 88 18.58 -15.87 -1.19
C ALA A 88 18.83 -15.34 -2.62
N PRO A 89 18.41 -14.10 -2.94
CA PRO A 89 18.69 -13.49 -4.24
C PRO A 89 20.19 -13.34 -4.49
N THR A 90 20.61 -13.61 -5.73
CA THR A 90 21.97 -13.39 -6.22
C THR A 90 21.97 -12.24 -7.22
N TYR A 91 22.62 -11.14 -6.84
CA TYR A 91 22.64 -9.90 -7.60
C TYR A 91 23.84 -9.81 -8.56
N GLU A 92 23.61 -9.35 -9.78
CA GLU A 92 24.62 -9.01 -10.78
C GLU A 92 24.44 -7.55 -11.21
N LYS A 93 25.50 -6.74 -11.14
CA LYS A 93 25.47 -5.34 -11.56
C LYS A 93 25.42 -5.25 -13.09
N ILE A 94 24.38 -4.59 -13.60
CA ILE A 94 24.15 -4.28 -15.02
C ILE A 94 24.29 -2.77 -15.22
N GLY A 95 25.14 -2.36 -16.16
CA GLY A 95 25.35 -0.96 -16.54
C GLY A 95 26.81 -0.64 -16.92
N PRO A 96 27.12 0.61 -17.27
CA PRO A 96 26.19 1.74 -17.27
C PRO A 96 25.16 1.62 -18.40
N VAL A 97 23.91 1.93 -18.07
CA VAL A 97 22.88 2.33 -19.02
C VAL A 97 22.86 3.86 -18.99
N THR A 98 23.30 4.49 -20.07
CA THR A 98 23.46 5.94 -20.17
C THR A 98 22.23 6.54 -20.84
N TYR A 99 21.67 7.61 -20.25
CA TYR A 99 20.58 8.38 -20.83
C TYR A 99 21.01 9.82 -21.11
N ASP A 100 20.60 10.34 -22.26
CA ASP A 100 20.55 11.76 -22.56
C ASP A 100 19.27 12.32 -21.93
N ILE A 101 19.42 13.13 -20.88
CA ILE A 101 18.28 13.69 -20.12
C ILE A 101 18.13 15.15 -20.52
N THR A 102 17.05 15.47 -21.21
CA THR A 102 16.70 16.85 -21.54
C THR A 102 15.79 17.41 -20.46
N THR A 103 16.22 18.49 -19.82
CA THR A 103 15.43 19.23 -18.82
C THR A 103 14.88 20.47 -19.49
N THR A 104 13.54 20.56 -19.57
CA THR A 104 12.82 21.74 -20.04
C THR A 104 12.36 22.56 -18.84
N ARG A 105 12.74 23.83 -18.79
CA ARG A 105 12.41 24.78 -17.73
C ARG A 105 11.53 25.89 -18.27
N THR A 106 10.43 26.19 -17.57
CA THR A 106 9.51 27.28 -17.91
C THR A 106 9.38 28.22 -16.72
N ILE A 107 9.74 29.50 -16.89
CA ILE A 107 9.57 30.51 -15.84
C ILE A 107 8.07 30.73 -15.60
N THR A 108 7.65 30.67 -14.34
CA THR A 108 6.26 30.85 -13.91
C THR A 108 6.08 32.04 -12.98
N GLY A 109 7.15 32.54 -12.38
CA GLY A 109 7.13 33.73 -11.52
C GLY A 109 8.52 34.35 -11.35
N TYR A 110 8.54 35.67 -11.14
CA TYR A 110 9.74 36.43 -10.82
C TYR A 110 9.36 37.59 -9.89
N ASP A 111 10.05 37.72 -8.76
CA ASP A 111 9.93 38.84 -7.83
C ASP A 111 11.29 39.49 -7.61
N ALA A 112 11.54 40.57 -8.34
CA ALA A 112 12.78 41.36 -8.23
C ALA A 112 13.00 41.98 -6.83
N THR A 113 11.95 42.18 -6.04
CA THR A 113 12.08 42.78 -4.70
C THR A 113 12.49 41.74 -3.67
N ALA A 114 11.93 40.53 -3.78
CA ALA A 114 12.32 39.40 -2.95
C ALA A 114 13.61 38.73 -3.45
N GLY A 115 13.98 38.95 -4.72
CA GLY A 115 15.11 38.28 -5.36
C GLY A 115 14.79 36.82 -5.70
N GLU A 116 13.53 36.50 -6.03
CA GLU A 116 13.06 35.12 -6.23
C GLU A 116 12.70 34.84 -7.69
N LEU A 117 13.10 33.68 -8.21
CA LEU A 117 12.67 33.15 -9.50
C LEU A 117 11.96 31.81 -9.30
N THR A 118 10.74 31.68 -9.81
CA THR A 118 9.98 30.44 -9.82
C THR A 118 9.87 29.87 -11.23
N TYR A 119 10.18 28.59 -11.39
CA TYR A 119 10.10 27.90 -12.67
C TYR A 119 9.60 26.45 -12.52
N ASN A 120 8.91 25.96 -13.53
CA ASN A 120 8.55 24.55 -13.66
C ASN A 120 9.64 23.81 -14.44
N SER A 121 10.00 22.60 -14.00
CA SER A 121 11.02 21.75 -14.62
C SER A 121 10.44 20.38 -14.98
N VAL A 122 10.53 20.00 -16.26
CA VAL A 122 10.11 18.71 -16.80
C VAL A 122 11.31 18.02 -17.44
N LYS A 123 11.48 16.71 -17.22
CA LYS A 123 12.59 15.92 -17.76
C LYS A 123 12.09 14.93 -18.81
N SER A 124 12.83 14.77 -19.90
CA SER A 124 12.64 13.72 -20.88
C SER A 124 13.90 12.88 -21.02
N PHE A 125 13.77 11.55 -20.98
CA PHE A 125 14.88 10.61 -21.03
C PHE A 125 14.96 9.94 -22.41
N GLU A 126 16.13 9.98 -23.04
CA GLU A 126 16.43 9.24 -24.26
C GLU A 126 17.65 8.33 -24.06
N CYS A 127 17.59 7.12 -24.62
CA CYS A 127 18.71 6.18 -24.52
C CYS A 127 19.91 6.72 -25.32
N ALA A 128 21.04 6.95 -24.64
CA ALA A 128 22.20 7.54 -25.28
C ALA A 128 22.76 6.62 -26.37
N ALA A 129 23.18 7.18 -27.50
CA ALA A 129 23.67 6.41 -28.64
C ALA A 129 24.96 5.63 -28.33
N ASP A 130 25.72 6.09 -27.33
CA ASP A 130 26.98 5.54 -26.86
C ASP A 130 26.86 4.76 -25.53
N THR A 131 25.63 4.48 -25.06
CA THR A 131 25.41 3.65 -23.87
C THR A 131 26.14 2.30 -23.98
N ALA A 132 26.81 1.89 -22.91
CA ALA A 132 27.55 0.63 -22.88
C ALA A 132 26.61 -0.58 -22.85
N VAL A 133 25.45 -0.44 -22.19
CA VAL A 133 24.39 -1.44 -22.08
C VAL A 133 23.11 -0.89 -22.70
N PRO A 134 22.44 -1.61 -23.61
CA PRO A 134 21.17 -1.14 -24.20
C PRO A 134 20.10 -0.88 -23.14
N CYS A 135 19.33 0.19 -23.28
CA CYS A 135 18.25 0.54 -22.33
C CYS A 135 17.08 -0.47 -22.33
N ASP A 136 16.98 -1.32 -23.35
CA ASP A 136 16.02 -2.42 -23.40
C ASP A 136 16.56 -3.73 -22.80
N THR A 137 17.71 -3.69 -22.11
CA THR A 137 18.24 -4.86 -21.41
C THR A 137 17.28 -5.26 -20.28
N GLU A 138 16.88 -6.53 -20.26
CA GLU A 138 16.03 -7.08 -19.21
C GLU A 138 16.77 -7.15 -17.88
N VAL A 139 16.13 -6.63 -16.83
CA VAL A 139 16.58 -6.70 -15.44
C VAL A 139 15.51 -7.37 -14.60
N SER A 140 15.92 -8.20 -13.64
CA SER A 140 15.02 -8.79 -12.64
C SER A 140 15.23 -8.11 -11.31
N GLN A 141 14.20 -7.43 -10.79
CA GLN A 141 14.31 -6.56 -9.61
C GLN A 141 13.15 -6.76 -8.64
N LEU A 142 13.30 -6.25 -7.42
CA LEU A 142 12.21 -6.18 -6.44
C LEU A 142 11.04 -5.36 -7.04
N ASN A 143 9.84 -5.90 -6.94
CA ASN A 143 8.62 -5.15 -7.21
C ASN A 143 8.32 -4.24 -6.00
N ILE A 144 8.63 -2.96 -6.13
CA ILE A 144 8.50 -2.00 -5.03
C ILE A 144 7.05 -1.81 -4.55
N ALA A 145 6.06 -2.12 -5.39
CA ALA A 145 4.65 -2.00 -5.05
C ALA A 145 4.09 -3.26 -4.35
N PHE A 146 4.69 -4.43 -4.55
CA PHE A 146 4.07 -5.69 -4.13
C PHE A 146 3.89 -5.77 -2.61
N GLN A 147 4.95 -5.48 -1.85
CA GLN A 147 4.89 -5.64 -0.40
C GLN A 147 3.97 -4.60 0.27
N THR A 148 3.89 -3.41 -0.29
CA THR A 148 2.98 -2.36 0.20
C THR A 148 1.53 -2.67 -0.12
N GLN A 149 1.28 -3.28 -1.28
CA GLN A 149 -0.03 -3.85 -1.61
C GLN A 149 -0.41 -5.00 -0.67
N VAL A 150 0.52 -5.87 -0.27
CA VAL A 150 0.23 -6.91 0.73
C VAL A 150 -0.22 -6.29 2.05
N ILE A 151 0.49 -5.28 2.56
CA ILE A 151 0.11 -4.60 3.81
C ILE A 151 -1.26 -3.91 3.65
N GLY A 152 -1.43 -3.14 2.57
CA GLY A 152 -2.67 -2.39 2.29
C GLY A 152 -3.89 -3.29 2.06
N ALA A 153 -3.73 -4.43 1.40
CA ALA A 153 -4.82 -5.35 1.09
C ALA A 153 -5.22 -6.25 2.27
N THR A 154 -4.44 -6.30 3.35
CA THR A 154 -4.66 -7.26 4.45
C THR A 154 -6.03 -7.10 5.11
N GLY A 155 -6.49 -5.86 5.35
CA GLY A 155 -7.82 -5.61 5.93
C GLY A 155 -8.95 -6.10 5.02
N MET A 156 -8.89 -5.73 3.74
CA MET A 156 -9.83 -6.17 2.71
C MET A 156 -9.85 -7.69 2.55
N ALA A 157 -8.68 -8.33 2.60
CA ALA A 157 -8.56 -9.78 2.51
C ALA A 157 -9.24 -10.50 3.68
N ILE A 158 -9.05 -10.03 4.92
CA ILE A 158 -9.77 -10.58 6.08
C ILE A 158 -11.28 -10.36 5.92
N GLY A 159 -11.70 -9.18 5.44
CA GLY A 159 -13.09 -8.90 5.08
C GLY A 159 -13.65 -9.91 4.06
N GLY A 160 -12.91 -10.17 2.99
CA GLY A 160 -13.27 -11.15 1.96
C GLY A 160 -13.37 -12.59 2.49
N ILE A 161 -12.50 -13.01 3.41
CA ILE A 161 -12.62 -14.31 4.09
C ILE A 161 -13.93 -14.37 4.91
N MET A 162 -14.26 -13.29 5.63
CA MET A 162 -15.51 -13.24 6.40
C MET A 162 -16.72 -13.30 5.49
N ASP A 163 -16.70 -12.60 4.35
CA ASP A 163 -17.77 -12.63 3.35
C ASP A 163 -17.89 -14.00 2.68
N ALA A 164 -16.78 -14.68 2.37
CA ALA A 164 -16.78 -16.05 1.89
C ALA A 164 -17.37 -17.00 2.95
N THR A 165 -17.07 -16.79 4.23
CA THR A 165 -17.66 -17.56 5.34
C THR A 165 -19.18 -17.35 5.41
N LYS A 166 -19.66 -16.11 5.24
CA LYS A 166 -21.11 -15.82 5.13
C LYS A 166 -21.73 -16.51 3.93
N ALA A 167 -21.04 -16.51 2.79
CA ALA A 167 -21.51 -17.15 1.57
C ALA A 167 -21.61 -18.67 1.72
N GLY A 168 -20.64 -19.30 2.39
CA GLY A 168 -20.67 -20.72 2.72
C GLY A 168 -21.81 -21.09 3.66
N PHE A 169 -22.02 -20.31 4.73
CA PHE A 169 -23.20 -20.45 5.59
C PHE A 169 -24.50 -20.31 4.78
N THR A 170 -24.57 -19.29 3.93
CA THR A 170 -25.74 -19.03 3.09
C THR A 170 -26.02 -20.19 2.14
N ALA A 171 -25.03 -20.70 1.42
CA ALA A 171 -25.19 -21.85 0.53
C ALA A 171 -25.74 -23.08 1.29
N GLY A 172 -25.20 -23.36 2.48
CA GLY A 172 -25.72 -24.41 3.37
C GLY A 172 -27.18 -24.16 3.78
N MET A 173 -27.53 -22.92 4.12
CA MET A 173 -28.91 -22.57 4.50
C MET A 173 -29.88 -22.59 3.32
N LEU A 174 -29.44 -22.29 2.10
CA LEU A 174 -30.26 -22.45 0.89
C LEU A 174 -30.55 -23.92 0.61
N ALA A 175 -29.57 -24.81 0.78
CA ALA A 175 -29.78 -26.25 0.71
C ALA A 175 -30.77 -26.71 1.80
N GLN A 176 -30.57 -26.24 3.04
CA GLN A 176 -31.46 -26.55 4.17
C GLN A 176 -32.89 -26.04 3.96
N ASP A 177 -33.07 -24.88 3.30
CA ASP A 177 -34.38 -24.35 2.91
C ASP A 177 -35.10 -25.28 1.93
N LEU A 178 -34.38 -25.87 0.97
CA LEU A 178 -34.95 -26.80 0.00
C LEU A 178 -35.26 -28.17 0.61
N GLU A 179 -34.41 -28.64 1.52
CA GLU A 179 -34.50 -30.00 2.07
C GLU A 179 -35.41 -30.11 3.29
N SER A 180 -35.45 -29.08 4.13
CA SER A 180 -36.11 -29.13 5.42
C SER A 180 -37.04 -27.93 5.70
N LEU A 181 -36.55 -26.70 5.65
CA LEU A 181 -37.35 -25.54 6.13
C LEU A 181 -38.56 -25.26 5.22
N GLY A 182 -38.39 -25.30 3.90
CA GLY A 182 -39.47 -25.18 2.92
C GLY A 182 -40.51 -26.31 3.05
N PRO A 183 -40.11 -27.59 3.05
CA PRO A 183 -41.02 -28.70 3.35
C PRO A 183 -41.71 -28.60 4.72
N GLY A 184 -41.02 -28.09 5.74
CA GLY A 184 -41.57 -27.84 7.08
C GLY A 184 -42.67 -26.77 7.07
N LEU A 185 -42.45 -25.69 6.34
CA LEU A 185 -43.44 -24.65 6.09
C LEU A 185 -44.67 -25.21 5.35
N ALA A 186 -44.47 -25.97 4.29
CA ALA A 186 -45.57 -26.58 3.53
C ALA A 186 -46.36 -27.59 4.39
N ALA A 187 -45.66 -28.42 5.16
CA ALA A 187 -46.25 -29.41 6.05
C ALA A 187 -47.07 -28.78 7.18
N SER A 188 -46.56 -27.71 7.81
CA SER A 188 -47.27 -26.98 8.87
C SER A 188 -48.49 -26.23 8.34
N GLN A 189 -48.44 -25.67 7.12
CA GLN A 189 -49.61 -25.06 6.48
C GLN A 189 -50.70 -26.10 6.17
N ALA A 190 -50.31 -27.25 5.62
CA ALA A 190 -51.24 -28.37 5.39
C ALA A 190 -51.84 -28.88 6.71
N MET A 191 -51.04 -28.93 7.77
CA MET A 191 -51.49 -29.31 9.11
C MET A 191 -52.47 -28.30 9.68
N SER A 192 -52.18 -27.01 9.54
CA SER A 192 -53.05 -25.92 9.96
C SER A 192 -54.41 -25.95 9.27
N ALA A 193 -54.43 -26.24 7.97
CA ALA A 193 -55.68 -26.42 7.23
C ALA A 193 -56.48 -27.64 7.74
N SER A 194 -55.82 -28.79 7.89
CA SER A 194 -56.44 -30.01 8.43
C SER A 194 -57.02 -29.81 9.83
N TYR A 195 -56.26 -29.14 10.71
CA TYR A 195 -56.68 -28.79 12.05
C TYR A 195 -57.90 -27.85 12.05
N ALA A 196 -57.84 -26.76 11.27
CA ALA A 196 -58.93 -25.80 11.17
C ALA A 196 -60.22 -26.45 10.65
N ASP A 197 -60.13 -27.30 9.63
CA ASP A 197 -61.28 -28.02 9.08
C ASP A 197 -61.88 -29.01 10.10
N ALA A 198 -61.04 -29.75 10.81
CA ALA A 198 -61.49 -30.68 11.85
C ALA A 198 -62.19 -29.96 13.01
N VAL A 199 -61.64 -28.83 13.46
CA VAL A 199 -62.23 -27.98 14.51
C VAL A 199 -63.55 -27.37 14.03
N ALA A 200 -63.59 -26.83 12.81
CA ALA A 200 -64.82 -26.29 12.23
C ALA A 200 -65.92 -27.36 12.10
N GLY A 201 -65.56 -28.57 11.68
CA GLY A 201 -66.45 -29.72 11.61
C GLY A 201 -67.00 -30.11 12.98
N ALA A 202 -66.14 -30.17 14.00
CA ALA A 202 -66.53 -30.46 15.37
C ALA A 202 -67.49 -29.39 15.93
N MET A 203 -67.17 -28.11 15.76
CA MET A 203 -68.03 -27.00 16.18
C MET A 203 -69.37 -27.00 15.44
N GLY A 204 -69.37 -27.28 14.14
CA GLY A 204 -70.59 -27.43 13.33
C GLY A 204 -71.48 -28.58 13.79
N ALA A 205 -70.89 -29.62 14.41
CA ALA A 205 -71.61 -30.72 15.05
C ALA A 205 -71.99 -30.45 16.52
N GLY A 206 -71.73 -29.25 17.06
CA GLY A 206 -72.02 -28.87 18.44
C GLY A 206 -71.01 -29.38 19.48
N LEU A 207 -69.81 -29.76 19.04
CA LEU A 207 -68.69 -30.21 19.88
C LEU A 207 -67.69 -29.07 20.12
N ASN A 208 -66.63 -29.34 20.89
CA ASN A 208 -65.58 -28.35 21.20
C ASN A 208 -64.30 -28.58 20.37
N GLU A 209 -63.38 -27.62 20.46
CA GLU A 209 -62.09 -27.65 19.77
C GLU A 209 -61.23 -28.87 20.14
N THR A 210 -61.23 -29.29 21.41
CA THR A 210 -60.55 -30.51 21.86
C THR A 210 -61.00 -31.75 21.09
N MET A 211 -62.31 -31.88 20.83
CA MET A 211 -62.83 -33.00 20.03
C MET A 211 -62.42 -32.91 18.56
N GLY A 212 -62.29 -31.70 18.00
CA GLY A 212 -61.74 -31.49 16.67
C GLY A 212 -60.26 -31.90 16.60
N ALA A 213 -59.44 -31.40 17.54
CA ALA A 213 -58.02 -31.73 17.65
C ALA A 213 -57.78 -33.24 17.83
N ASN A 214 -58.52 -33.90 18.72
CA ASN A 214 -58.45 -35.35 18.91
C ASN A 214 -58.91 -36.12 17.67
N GLY A 215 -59.85 -35.56 16.89
CA GLY A 215 -60.28 -36.10 15.61
C GLY A 215 -59.15 -36.14 14.58
N VAL A 216 -58.26 -35.13 14.57
CA VAL A 216 -57.05 -35.14 13.72
C VAL A 216 -56.14 -36.32 14.09
N GLY A 217 -55.83 -36.50 15.37
CA GLY A 217 -55.03 -37.64 15.84
C GLY A 217 -55.66 -39.00 15.52
N ALA A 218 -56.99 -39.12 15.67
CA ALA A 218 -57.71 -40.34 15.30
C ALA A 218 -57.61 -40.66 13.80
N ASN A 219 -57.67 -39.64 12.95
CA ASN A 219 -57.48 -39.80 11.50
C ASN A 219 -56.05 -40.25 11.16
N PHE A 220 -55.03 -39.71 11.86
CA PHE A 220 -53.66 -40.18 11.68
C PHE A 220 -53.50 -41.65 12.05
N TYR A 221 -54.08 -42.07 13.18
CA TYR A 221 -54.04 -43.48 13.59
C TYR A 221 -54.72 -44.39 12.58
N ALA A 222 -55.90 -43.99 12.06
CA ALA A 222 -56.61 -44.77 11.06
C ALA A 222 -55.78 -44.95 9.78
N GLY A 223 -55.10 -43.90 9.32
CA GLY A 223 -54.19 -43.96 8.18
C GLY A 223 -52.98 -44.86 8.45
N TRP A 224 -52.36 -44.69 9.62
CA TRP A 224 -51.23 -45.51 10.03
C TRP A 224 -51.59 -46.99 10.18
N ASP A 225 -52.73 -47.32 10.80
CA ASP A 225 -53.13 -48.72 11.03
C ASP A 225 -53.38 -49.44 9.69
N GLN A 226 -53.86 -48.72 8.66
CA GLN A 226 -53.96 -49.23 7.29
C GLN A 226 -52.58 -49.39 6.64
N PHE A 227 -51.69 -48.40 6.79
CA PHE A 227 -50.32 -48.48 6.28
C PHE A 227 -49.56 -49.66 6.91
N PHE A 228 -49.65 -49.84 8.22
CA PHE A 228 -49.07 -50.96 8.94
C PHE A 228 -49.61 -52.28 8.37
N ALA A 229 -50.93 -52.38 8.18
CA ALA A 229 -51.55 -53.58 7.64
C ALA A 229 -51.03 -53.91 6.23
N ALA A 230 -50.90 -52.90 5.36
CA ALA A 230 -50.36 -53.06 4.01
C ALA A 230 -48.92 -53.58 3.99
N ASN A 231 -48.10 -53.18 4.97
CA ASN A 231 -46.71 -53.63 5.11
C ASN A 231 -46.58 -54.95 5.91
N ASN A 232 -47.59 -55.30 6.70
CA ASN A 232 -47.62 -56.49 7.55
C ASN A 232 -48.56 -57.57 6.96
N MET A 233 -48.30 -57.96 5.71
CA MET A 233 -48.98 -59.08 5.07
C MET A 233 -48.42 -60.40 5.59
N SER A 234 -49.28 -61.24 6.15
CA SER A 234 -48.89 -62.62 6.47
C SER A 234 -48.60 -63.40 5.18
N GLY A 235 -47.77 -64.45 5.26
CA GLY A 235 -47.51 -65.36 4.13
C GLY A 235 -48.75 -66.10 3.60
N ALA A 236 -49.93 -65.91 4.22
CA ALA A 236 -51.23 -66.41 3.79
C ALA A 236 -52.05 -65.36 2.99
N GLY A 237 -51.53 -64.16 2.75
CA GLY A 237 -52.23 -63.08 2.05
C GLY A 237 -53.24 -62.32 2.91
N GLU A 238 -53.26 -62.55 4.23
CA GLU A 238 -54.09 -61.80 5.17
C GLU A 238 -53.32 -60.58 5.71
N THR A 239 -53.97 -59.42 5.65
CA THR A 239 -53.50 -58.14 6.13
C THR A 239 -53.82 -57.98 7.63
N VAL A 240 -52.81 -57.87 8.49
CA VAL A 240 -53.00 -57.75 9.95
C VAL A 240 -52.69 -56.31 10.38
N THR A 241 -53.72 -55.60 10.88
CA THR A 241 -53.55 -54.25 11.43
C THR A 241 -52.85 -54.28 12.80
N TYR A 242 -52.29 -53.17 13.23
CA TYR A 242 -51.65 -53.08 14.55
C TYR A 242 -52.68 -53.26 15.66
N SER A 243 -53.87 -52.68 15.49
CA SER A 243 -54.99 -52.87 16.43
C SER A 243 -55.33 -54.35 16.65
N MET A 244 -55.30 -55.16 15.59
CA MET A 244 -55.55 -56.60 15.66
C MET A 244 -54.39 -57.36 16.32
N LEU A 245 -53.16 -56.96 16.04
CA LEU A 245 -51.96 -57.62 16.54
C LEU A 245 -51.74 -57.36 18.04
N THR A 246 -52.01 -56.15 18.51
CA THR A 246 -51.67 -55.68 19.87
C THR A 246 -52.87 -55.50 20.78
N THR A 247 -54.10 -55.64 20.24
CA THR A 247 -55.35 -55.34 20.95
C THR A 247 -55.41 -53.91 21.53
N SER A 248 -54.62 -52.99 20.98
CA SER A 248 -54.45 -51.61 21.46
C SER A 248 -54.71 -50.62 20.33
N SER A 249 -55.24 -49.44 20.64
CA SER A 249 -55.54 -48.38 19.67
C SER A 249 -55.17 -47.00 20.20
N ALA A 250 -54.93 -46.03 19.32
CA ALA A 250 -54.74 -44.65 19.76
C ALA A 250 -56.01 -44.09 20.42
N SER A 251 -55.83 -43.34 21.49
CA SER A 251 -56.87 -42.61 22.21
C SER A 251 -56.29 -41.32 22.75
N PHE A 252 -56.79 -40.19 22.25
CA PHE A 252 -56.32 -38.86 22.60
C PHE A 252 -57.30 -38.15 23.53
N ASP A 253 -56.80 -37.66 24.67
CA ASP A 253 -57.60 -36.90 25.64
C ASP A 253 -57.65 -35.42 25.28
N ASN A 254 -56.51 -34.80 24.95
CA ASN A 254 -56.45 -33.42 24.50
C ASN A 254 -55.21 -33.08 23.67
N LEU A 255 -55.35 -32.95 22.35
CA LEU A 255 -54.28 -32.53 21.46
C LEU A 255 -54.15 -31.01 21.27
N THR A 256 -54.99 -30.17 21.90
CA THR A 256 -54.94 -28.71 21.64
C THR A 256 -53.61 -28.10 22.05
N TYR A 257 -52.97 -28.60 23.11
CA TYR A 257 -51.64 -28.14 23.52
C TYR A 257 -50.58 -28.51 22.49
N ALA A 258 -50.56 -29.77 22.02
CA ALA A 258 -49.64 -30.23 20.98
C ALA A 258 -49.67 -29.33 19.75
N PHE A 259 -50.88 -28.98 19.29
CA PHE A 259 -51.06 -28.19 18.07
C PHE A 259 -50.81 -26.69 18.25
N ASN A 260 -51.25 -26.08 19.35
CA ASN A 260 -51.30 -24.61 19.42
C ASN A 260 -50.24 -23.96 20.30
N SER A 261 -49.62 -24.70 21.23
CA SER A 261 -48.87 -24.06 22.31
C SER A 261 -47.79 -24.94 22.93
N ALA A 262 -47.37 -26.02 22.25
CA ALA A 262 -46.31 -26.87 22.77
C ALA A 262 -45.00 -26.08 22.80
N VAL A 263 -44.28 -26.17 23.92
CA VAL A 263 -42.96 -25.54 24.06
C VAL A 263 -41.91 -26.57 24.41
N PHE A 264 -40.69 -26.39 23.92
CA PHE A 264 -39.61 -27.32 24.18
C PHE A 264 -39.14 -27.18 25.63
N PRO A 265 -39.02 -28.29 26.39
CA PRO A 265 -38.55 -28.22 27.77
C PRO A 265 -37.15 -27.63 27.87
N GLY A 266 -36.96 -26.65 28.75
CA GLY A 266 -35.66 -26.00 28.96
C GLY A 266 -35.55 -24.67 28.20
N SER A 267 -35.64 -24.68 26.86
CA SER A 267 -35.51 -23.46 26.05
C SER A 267 -36.79 -22.60 26.04
N GLY A 268 -37.96 -23.22 26.16
CA GLY A 268 -39.25 -22.53 26.09
C GLY A 268 -39.64 -22.08 24.68
N GLU A 269 -38.91 -22.53 23.66
CA GLU A 269 -39.19 -22.24 22.25
C GLU A 269 -40.46 -22.94 21.78
N ASP A 270 -41.19 -22.32 20.86
CA ASP A 270 -42.42 -22.86 20.29
C ASP A 270 -42.12 -24.10 19.44
N VAL A 271 -42.67 -25.24 19.86
CA VAL A 271 -42.64 -26.51 19.12
C VAL A 271 -44.06 -27.00 18.83
N SER A 272 -45.03 -26.10 18.81
CA SER A 272 -46.41 -26.39 18.44
C SER A 272 -46.48 -26.98 17.03
N LEU A 273 -47.31 -28.00 16.84
CA LEU A 273 -47.37 -28.75 15.58
C LEU A 273 -48.04 -27.98 14.43
N LEU A 274 -48.50 -26.75 14.68
CA LEU A 274 -48.96 -25.81 13.66
C LEU A 274 -47.88 -24.82 13.23
N SER A 275 -46.78 -24.70 13.99
CA SER A 275 -45.59 -23.98 13.56
C SER A 275 -44.74 -24.84 12.62
N ASP A 276 -44.00 -24.19 11.73
CA ASP A 276 -43.03 -24.82 10.85
C ASP A 276 -41.89 -25.49 11.65
N VAL A 277 -41.30 -24.76 12.59
CA VAL A 277 -40.25 -25.26 13.49
C VAL A 277 -40.76 -26.45 14.32
N GLY A 278 -41.92 -26.35 14.96
CA GLY A 278 -42.48 -27.44 15.76
C GLY A 278 -42.82 -28.69 14.94
N THR A 279 -43.30 -28.51 13.71
CA THR A 279 -43.52 -29.62 12.78
C THR A 279 -42.20 -30.34 12.45
N MET A 280 -41.13 -29.58 12.18
CA MET A 280 -39.80 -30.13 11.88
C MET A 280 -39.16 -30.79 13.09
N VAL A 281 -39.20 -30.16 14.27
CA VAL A 281 -38.69 -30.73 15.52
C VAL A 281 -39.38 -32.06 15.79
N PHE A 282 -40.71 -32.12 15.69
CA PHE A 282 -41.45 -33.36 15.90
C PHE A 282 -41.09 -34.44 14.86
N ALA A 283 -41.02 -34.07 13.58
CA ALA A 283 -40.64 -34.99 12.50
C ALA A 283 -39.21 -35.54 12.69
N GLY A 284 -38.26 -34.69 13.03
CA GLY A 284 -36.88 -35.06 13.35
C GLY A 284 -36.81 -36.02 14.54
N HIS A 285 -37.57 -35.75 15.61
CA HIS A 285 -37.68 -36.66 16.75
C HIS A 285 -38.26 -38.03 16.37
N CYS A 286 -39.26 -38.09 15.48
CA CYS A 286 -39.83 -39.35 15.00
C CYS A 286 -38.84 -40.14 14.13
N SER A 287 -38.01 -39.45 13.33
CA SER A 287 -36.99 -40.07 12.48
C SER A 287 -35.80 -40.59 13.29
N ALA A 288 -35.24 -39.74 14.16
CA ALA A 288 -34.04 -40.06 14.96
C ALA A 288 -34.33 -41.08 16.08
N PHE A 289 -35.55 -41.08 16.63
CA PHE A 289 -35.93 -41.92 17.76
C PHE A 289 -37.16 -42.77 17.41
N PRO A 290 -36.97 -43.96 16.81
CA PRO A 290 -38.08 -44.84 16.45
C PRO A 290 -39.02 -45.11 17.63
N THR A 291 -40.31 -45.26 17.35
CA THR A 291 -41.33 -45.50 18.38
C THR A 291 -41.04 -46.78 19.16
N ASP A 292 -40.71 -46.58 20.43
CA ASP A 292 -40.73 -47.56 21.52
C ASP A 292 -41.34 -46.88 22.76
N LEU A 293 -41.51 -47.59 23.88
CA LEU A 293 -42.12 -47.01 25.07
C LEU A 293 -41.34 -45.78 25.59
N ALA A 294 -40.01 -45.81 25.56
CA ALA A 294 -39.19 -44.74 26.12
C ALA A 294 -39.27 -43.46 25.26
N ASN A 295 -39.11 -43.61 23.94
CA ASN A 295 -39.19 -42.50 22.99
C ASN A 295 -40.61 -41.94 22.89
N ALA A 296 -41.62 -42.82 22.88
CA ALA A 296 -43.03 -42.42 22.88
C ALA A 296 -43.38 -41.66 24.16
N THR A 297 -42.95 -42.13 25.33
CA THR A 297 -43.16 -41.42 26.60
C THR A 297 -42.50 -40.04 26.58
N THR A 298 -41.29 -39.94 26.04
CA THR A 298 -40.55 -38.67 25.96
C THR A 298 -41.30 -37.66 25.08
N ARG A 299 -41.65 -38.02 23.85
CA ARG A 299 -42.41 -37.13 22.96
C ARG A 299 -43.81 -36.83 23.52
N ALA A 300 -44.53 -37.83 24.01
CA ALA A 300 -45.85 -37.65 24.60
C ALA A 300 -45.84 -36.71 25.81
N THR A 301 -44.72 -36.61 26.52
CA THR A 301 -44.52 -35.63 27.61
C THR A 301 -44.34 -34.22 27.06
N ILE A 302 -43.52 -34.05 26.01
CA ILE A 302 -43.26 -32.74 25.39
C ILE A 302 -44.52 -32.14 24.77
N TRP A 303 -45.27 -32.95 24.00
CA TRP A 303 -46.47 -32.51 23.27
C TRP A 303 -47.79 -32.87 23.97
N ASN A 304 -47.75 -33.41 25.19
CA ASN A 304 -48.91 -33.71 26.04
C ASN A 304 -49.96 -34.64 25.39
N TYR A 305 -49.53 -35.79 24.85
CA TYR A 305 -50.42 -36.80 24.26
C TYR A 305 -50.32 -38.19 24.93
N MET A 306 -49.84 -38.24 26.17
CA MET A 306 -49.70 -39.48 26.95
C MET A 306 -51.02 -40.28 26.99
N GLY A 307 -50.94 -41.58 26.72
CA GLY A 307 -52.09 -42.49 26.81
C GLY A 307 -52.38 -42.93 28.24
N SER A 308 -53.51 -43.62 28.43
CA SER A 308 -53.91 -44.18 29.73
C SER A 308 -53.01 -45.32 30.23
N ASP A 309 -52.28 -45.94 29.31
CA ASP A 309 -51.31 -47.01 29.56
C ASP A 309 -50.20 -47.00 28.49
N ASP A 310 -49.16 -47.80 28.72
CA ASP A 310 -47.98 -47.90 27.85
C ASP A 310 -48.34 -48.22 26.39
N ALA A 311 -49.32 -49.11 26.17
CA ALA A 311 -49.70 -49.55 24.83
C ALA A 311 -50.47 -48.45 24.07
N THR A 312 -51.32 -47.69 24.77
CA THR A 312 -52.02 -46.52 24.23
C THR A 312 -51.05 -45.39 23.92
N THR A 313 -50.05 -45.15 24.77
CA THR A 313 -48.99 -44.15 24.51
C THR A 313 -48.21 -44.49 23.24
N ILE A 314 -47.83 -45.76 23.05
CA ILE A 314 -47.16 -46.23 21.83
C ILE A 314 -48.08 -46.05 20.60
N ALA A 315 -49.37 -46.38 20.71
CA ALA A 315 -50.32 -46.22 19.61
C ALA A 315 -50.56 -44.75 19.25
N ASN A 316 -50.66 -43.85 20.24
CA ASN A 316 -50.75 -42.40 20.05
C ASN A 316 -49.49 -41.88 19.34
N ASP A 317 -48.31 -42.35 19.76
CA ASP A 317 -47.04 -41.93 19.18
C ASP A 317 -46.90 -42.37 17.71
N TYR A 318 -47.25 -43.61 17.38
CA TYR A 318 -47.31 -44.06 15.99
C TYR A 318 -48.25 -43.21 15.13
N ALA A 319 -49.42 -42.85 15.66
CA ALA A 319 -50.35 -41.96 14.96
C ALA A 319 -49.72 -40.59 14.71
N MET A 320 -49.14 -39.96 15.73
CA MET A 320 -48.54 -38.64 15.60
C MET A 320 -47.33 -38.66 14.66
N CYS A 321 -46.42 -39.63 14.78
CA CYS A 321 -45.26 -39.76 13.90
C CYS A 321 -45.65 -40.04 12.44
N TYR A 322 -46.70 -40.83 12.20
CA TYR A 322 -47.22 -41.04 10.85
C TYR A 322 -47.88 -39.77 10.28
N GLY A 323 -48.72 -39.11 11.08
CA GLY A 323 -49.49 -37.95 10.63
C GLY A 323 -48.68 -36.67 10.45
N ILE A 324 -47.76 -36.38 11.36
CA ILE A 324 -46.91 -35.18 11.30
C ILE A 324 -45.62 -35.49 10.53
N GLY A 325 -44.81 -36.44 11.03
CA GLY A 325 -43.52 -36.79 10.43
C GLY A 325 -43.66 -37.39 9.04
N GLY A 326 -44.64 -38.27 8.83
CA GLY A 326 -44.94 -38.83 7.52
C GLY A 326 -45.46 -37.79 6.53
N ASN A 327 -46.20 -36.77 6.97
CA ASN A 327 -46.63 -35.67 6.11
C ASN A 327 -45.44 -34.81 5.66
N PHE A 328 -44.57 -34.42 6.59
CA PHE A 328 -43.33 -33.69 6.30
C PHE A 328 -42.44 -34.44 5.29
N ALA A 329 -42.14 -35.71 5.56
CA ALA A 329 -41.22 -36.48 4.73
C ALA A 329 -41.85 -36.91 3.39
N ASN A 330 -43.00 -37.57 3.40
CA ASN A 330 -43.52 -38.24 2.20
C ASN A 330 -44.30 -37.31 1.26
N ASN A 331 -45.00 -36.31 1.80
CA ASN A 331 -45.85 -35.43 0.96
C ASN A 331 -45.09 -34.20 0.47
N PHE A 332 -44.12 -33.72 1.25
CA PHE A 332 -43.40 -32.48 0.95
C PHE A 332 -41.89 -32.68 0.72
N GLY A 333 -41.36 -33.90 0.88
CA GLY A 333 -39.97 -34.24 0.59
C GLY A 333 -38.99 -33.82 1.70
N GLY A 334 -39.48 -33.59 2.91
CA GLY A 334 -38.66 -33.20 4.05
C GLY A 334 -37.61 -34.26 4.40
N GLY A 335 -36.33 -33.88 4.43
CA GLY A 335 -35.21 -34.78 4.72
C GLY A 335 -34.89 -35.79 3.62
N ASP A 336 -35.46 -35.65 2.42
CA ASP A 336 -35.03 -36.40 1.24
C ASP A 336 -33.83 -35.67 0.61
N GLU A 337 -32.61 -36.15 0.88
CA GLU A 337 -31.33 -35.65 0.34
C GLU A 337 -31.07 -36.12 -1.10
N ALA A 338 -31.81 -37.13 -1.61
CA ALA A 338 -31.57 -37.73 -2.92
C ALA A 338 -32.34 -37.03 -4.05
N TRP A 339 -33.19 -36.06 -3.72
CA TRP A 339 -34.09 -35.38 -4.65
C TRP A 339 -33.39 -34.77 -5.88
N MET A 340 -32.16 -34.29 -5.69
CA MET A 340 -31.35 -33.67 -6.75
C MET A 340 -30.83 -34.68 -7.79
N PHE A 341 -30.83 -35.97 -7.47
CA PHE A 341 -30.40 -37.07 -8.34
C PHE A 341 -31.57 -37.94 -8.84
N ASP A 342 -32.81 -37.62 -8.45
CA ASP A 342 -33.95 -38.44 -8.83
C ASP A 342 -34.29 -38.30 -10.32
N THR A 343 -34.14 -39.41 -11.03
CA THR A 343 -34.51 -39.54 -12.45
C THR A 343 -35.83 -40.31 -12.65
N THR A 344 -36.41 -40.82 -11.57
CA THR A 344 -37.63 -41.63 -11.58
C THR A 344 -38.90 -40.78 -11.44
N GLY A 345 -38.77 -39.56 -10.91
CA GLY A 345 -39.87 -38.64 -10.63
C GLY A 345 -40.68 -39.04 -9.39
N ALA A 346 -40.06 -39.82 -8.48
CA ALA A 346 -40.65 -40.25 -7.23
C ALA A 346 -40.42 -39.26 -6.09
N SER A 347 -39.33 -38.47 -6.15
CA SER A 347 -39.01 -37.43 -5.18
C SER A 347 -39.72 -36.11 -5.50
N VAL A 348 -39.89 -35.30 -4.45
CA VAL A 348 -40.30 -33.89 -4.61
C VAL A 348 -39.14 -33.13 -5.23
N ASN A 349 -39.32 -32.66 -6.46
CA ASN A 349 -38.27 -32.04 -7.27
C ASN A 349 -37.98 -30.57 -6.87
N ALA A 350 -36.97 -29.97 -7.51
CA ALA A 350 -36.50 -28.60 -7.24
C ALA A 350 -37.63 -27.57 -7.35
N SER A 351 -38.42 -27.66 -8.42
CA SER A 351 -39.51 -26.73 -8.73
C SER A 351 -40.58 -26.74 -7.62
N ALA A 352 -40.97 -27.93 -7.15
CA ALA A 352 -41.91 -28.05 -6.05
C ALA A 352 -41.34 -27.49 -4.74
N ARG A 353 -40.08 -27.77 -4.42
CA ARG A 353 -39.40 -27.26 -3.21
C ARG A 353 -39.31 -25.74 -3.21
N LEU A 354 -38.92 -25.13 -4.33
CA LEU A 354 -38.89 -23.68 -4.50
C LEU A 354 -40.27 -23.04 -4.38
N SER A 355 -41.32 -23.73 -4.81
CA SER A 355 -42.70 -23.22 -4.70
C SER A 355 -43.13 -23.03 -3.24
N TYR A 356 -42.61 -23.83 -2.30
CA TYR A 356 -42.86 -23.64 -0.86
C TYR A 356 -42.26 -22.34 -0.33
N LEU A 357 -41.21 -21.83 -0.99
CA LEU A 357 -40.56 -20.57 -0.71
C LEU A 357 -41.16 -19.40 -1.50
N GLY A 358 -42.23 -19.63 -2.26
CA GLY A 358 -42.87 -18.63 -3.11
C GLY A 358 -42.20 -18.41 -4.47
N ILE A 359 -41.24 -19.27 -4.87
CA ILE A 359 -40.51 -19.17 -6.13
C ILE A 359 -41.10 -20.18 -7.12
N THR A 360 -41.65 -19.69 -8.24
CA THR A 360 -42.20 -20.55 -9.29
C THR A 360 -41.30 -20.53 -10.52
N MET A 361 -40.75 -21.69 -10.88
CA MET A 361 -39.94 -21.86 -12.07
C MET A 361 -39.93 -23.32 -12.55
N ASP A 362 -39.53 -23.56 -13.80
CA ASP A 362 -39.37 -24.90 -14.36
C ASP A 362 -38.25 -25.67 -13.65
N ASN A 363 -38.39 -26.99 -13.52
CA ASN A 363 -37.43 -27.83 -12.80
C ASN A 363 -36.03 -27.83 -13.44
N THR A 364 -35.93 -27.81 -14.77
CA THR A 364 -34.63 -27.75 -15.45
C THR A 364 -33.94 -26.41 -15.19
N ALA A 365 -34.68 -25.30 -15.24
CA ALA A 365 -34.15 -23.98 -14.90
C ALA A 365 -33.74 -23.90 -13.41
N ALA A 366 -34.53 -24.50 -12.51
CA ALA A 366 -34.21 -24.56 -11.09
C ALA A 366 -32.91 -25.32 -10.83
N MET A 367 -32.72 -26.49 -11.46
CA MET A 367 -31.48 -27.26 -11.32
C MET A 367 -30.26 -26.49 -11.82
N ALA A 368 -30.38 -25.80 -12.96
CA ALA A 368 -29.29 -24.97 -13.49
C ALA A 368 -28.96 -23.77 -12.59
N MET A 369 -29.98 -23.10 -12.03
CA MET A 369 -29.81 -21.99 -11.10
C MET A 369 -29.17 -22.44 -9.78
N LEU A 370 -29.49 -23.64 -9.29
CA LEU A 370 -28.96 -24.15 -8.02
C LEU A 370 -27.54 -24.69 -8.17
N PHE A 371 -27.23 -25.42 -9.25
CA PHE A 371 -25.98 -26.18 -9.36
C PHE A 371 -25.07 -25.74 -10.52
N GLY A 372 -25.40 -24.65 -11.19
CA GLY A 372 -24.65 -24.15 -12.35
C GLY A 372 -25.11 -24.79 -13.67
N ILE A 373 -24.66 -24.21 -14.78
CA ILE A 373 -24.94 -24.73 -16.12
C ILE A 373 -23.91 -25.81 -16.44
N PRO A 374 -24.32 -27.05 -16.79
CA PRO A 374 -23.38 -28.12 -17.07
C PRO A 374 -22.38 -27.77 -18.19
N GLY A 375 -21.09 -27.81 -17.87
CA GLY A 375 -20.00 -27.55 -18.80
C GLY A 375 -19.59 -26.08 -18.93
N ASP A 376 -20.11 -25.21 -18.08
CA ASP A 376 -19.52 -23.90 -17.80
C ASP A 376 -18.43 -24.04 -16.73
N ASP A 377 -17.37 -23.23 -16.82
CA ASP A 377 -16.31 -23.14 -15.82
C ASP A 377 -16.63 -22.08 -14.75
N ALA A 378 -17.73 -21.34 -14.88
CA ALA A 378 -18.15 -20.28 -13.95
C ALA A 378 -18.96 -20.81 -12.75
N ILE A 379 -18.42 -20.60 -11.54
CA ILE A 379 -19.08 -20.92 -10.26
C ILE A 379 -20.21 -19.92 -9.98
N THR A 380 -21.41 -20.20 -10.47
CA THR A 380 -22.54 -19.24 -10.43
C THR A 380 -23.84 -19.85 -9.93
N GLY A 381 -23.93 -21.19 -9.83
CA GLY A 381 -25.05 -21.85 -9.17
C GLY A 381 -25.13 -21.49 -7.69
N LEU A 382 -26.32 -21.24 -7.16
CA LEU A 382 -26.50 -20.81 -5.76
C LEU A 382 -25.90 -21.78 -4.72
N LEU A 383 -25.86 -23.08 -5.03
CA LEU A 383 -25.29 -24.13 -4.18
C LEU A 383 -23.93 -24.63 -4.69
N GLU A 384 -23.39 -23.98 -5.71
CA GLU A 384 -22.11 -24.33 -6.30
C GLU A 384 -20.97 -23.78 -5.43
N VAL A 385 -19.94 -24.61 -5.24
CA VAL A 385 -18.76 -24.27 -4.45
C VAL A 385 -17.54 -24.68 -5.26
N SER A 386 -16.51 -23.83 -5.30
CA SER A 386 -15.26 -24.19 -5.97
C SER A 386 -14.60 -25.41 -5.32
N GLU A 387 -13.73 -26.09 -6.08
CA GLU A 387 -12.97 -27.24 -5.56
C GLU A 387 -12.11 -26.86 -4.34
N SER A 388 -11.64 -25.61 -4.27
CA SER A 388 -10.89 -25.07 -3.12
C SER A 388 -11.75 -24.77 -1.90
N GLY A 389 -13.09 -24.73 -2.02
CA GLY A 389 -13.98 -24.36 -0.92
C GLY A 389 -13.97 -22.87 -0.55
N THR A 390 -13.39 -22.02 -1.39
CA THR A 390 -13.18 -20.59 -1.10
C THR A 390 -14.05 -19.66 -1.93
N GLU A 391 -14.69 -20.16 -2.98
CA GLU A 391 -15.60 -19.41 -3.84
C GLU A 391 -16.98 -20.08 -3.83
N PHE A 392 -18.02 -19.27 -3.66
CA PHE A 392 -19.39 -19.71 -3.49
C PHE A 392 -20.28 -19.06 -4.52
N GLY A 393 -20.98 -19.87 -5.31
CA GLY A 393 -21.79 -19.39 -6.42
C GLY A 393 -22.95 -18.51 -5.98
N VAL A 394 -23.45 -18.60 -4.73
CA VAL A 394 -24.41 -17.63 -4.18
C VAL A 394 -23.86 -16.21 -4.12
N ALA A 395 -22.60 -16.01 -3.76
CA ALA A 395 -21.99 -14.69 -3.72
C ALA A 395 -21.83 -14.13 -5.15
N ASN A 396 -21.40 -14.98 -6.08
CA ASN A 396 -21.27 -14.62 -7.50
C ASN A 396 -22.63 -14.32 -8.14
N PHE A 397 -23.66 -15.11 -7.86
CA PHE A 397 -25.02 -14.85 -8.32
C PHE A 397 -25.55 -13.51 -7.83
N LEU A 398 -25.30 -13.16 -6.56
CA LEU A 398 -25.76 -11.91 -5.97
C LEU A 398 -25.02 -10.68 -6.52
N SER A 399 -23.77 -10.85 -6.98
CA SER A 399 -22.94 -9.79 -7.59
C SER A 399 -23.10 -9.67 -9.11
N MET A 400 -23.66 -10.69 -9.78
CA MET A 400 -23.95 -10.66 -11.20
C MET A 400 -24.89 -9.53 -11.60
N GLU A 401 -24.68 -9.00 -12.81
CA GLU A 401 -25.59 -8.03 -13.42
C GLU A 401 -26.97 -8.69 -13.66
N ASP A 402 -28.04 -8.00 -13.26
CA ASP A 402 -29.39 -8.56 -13.22
C ASP A 402 -29.83 -9.13 -14.58
N SER A 403 -29.48 -8.45 -15.69
CA SER A 403 -29.85 -8.90 -17.04
C SER A 403 -29.09 -10.17 -17.48
N ALA A 404 -27.83 -10.30 -17.07
CA ALA A 404 -27.01 -11.48 -17.30
C ALA A 404 -27.58 -12.69 -16.54
N ALA A 405 -27.91 -12.54 -15.25
CA ALA A 405 -28.46 -13.63 -14.44
C ALA A 405 -29.84 -14.11 -14.95
N MET A 406 -30.73 -13.18 -15.31
CA MET A 406 -32.02 -13.53 -15.93
C MET A 406 -31.84 -14.33 -17.23
N THR A 407 -30.87 -13.92 -18.06
CA THR A 407 -30.57 -14.60 -19.33
C THR A 407 -29.96 -15.98 -19.11
N ALA A 408 -29.00 -16.10 -18.18
CA ALA A 408 -28.28 -17.35 -17.91
C ALA A 408 -29.22 -18.48 -17.47
N TYR A 409 -30.18 -18.18 -16.59
CA TYR A 409 -31.07 -19.19 -16.00
C TYR A 409 -32.50 -19.17 -16.55
N GLY A 410 -32.79 -18.34 -17.55
CA GLY A 410 -34.11 -18.26 -18.18
C GLY A 410 -35.21 -17.77 -17.23
N MET A 411 -34.90 -16.82 -16.36
CA MET A 411 -35.84 -16.25 -15.39
C MET A 411 -36.51 -14.98 -15.92
N ASP A 412 -37.78 -14.76 -15.58
CA ASP A 412 -38.38 -13.43 -15.69
C ASP A 412 -37.98 -12.54 -14.50
N GLY A 413 -38.24 -11.23 -14.59
CA GLY A 413 -37.85 -10.29 -13.56
C GLY A 413 -38.51 -10.53 -12.19
N ALA A 414 -39.68 -11.15 -12.13
CA ALA A 414 -40.35 -11.46 -10.88
C ALA A 414 -39.72 -12.69 -10.21
N THR A 415 -39.44 -13.75 -10.97
CA THR A 415 -38.74 -14.93 -10.49
C THR A 415 -37.32 -14.57 -10.04
N PHE A 416 -36.59 -13.79 -10.83
CA PHE A 416 -35.25 -13.32 -10.46
C PHE A 416 -35.27 -12.52 -9.15
N ALA A 417 -36.21 -11.57 -9.00
CA ALA A 417 -36.34 -10.80 -7.76
C ALA A 417 -36.65 -11.69 -6.54
N ALA A 418 -37.47 -12.74 -6.72
CA ALA A 418 -37.78 -13.68 -5.65
C ALA A 418 -36.56 -14.53 -5.25
N VAL A 419 -35.79 -15.02 -6.23
CA VAL A 419 -34.55 -15.78 -5.99
C VAL A 419 -33.48 -14.91 -5.33
N LYS A 420 -33.24 -13.71 -5.85
CA LYS A 420 -32.29 -12.74 -5.29
C LYS A 420 -32.69 -12.33 -3.87
N GLY A 421 -33.99 -12.13 -3.63
CA GLY A 421 -34.53 -11.84 -2.31
C GLY A 421 -34.36 -13.00 -1.32
N TRP A 422 -34.55 -14.24 -1.78
CA TRP A 422 -34.34 -15.44 -0.98
C TRP A 422 -32.88 -15.63 -0.56
N ALA A 423 -31.94 -15.61 -1.52
CA ALA A 423 -30.51 -15.73 -1.25
C ALA A 423 -29.98 -14.55 -0.43
N GLY A 424 -30.36 -13.32 -0.80
CA GLY A 424 -29.95 -12.10 -0.11
C GLY A 424 -30.48 -12.02 1.33
N ALA A 425 -31.66 -12.57 1.62
CA ALA A 425 -32.20 -12.57 2.99
C ALA A 425 -31.34 -13.43 3.94
N TRP A 426 -30.79 -14.55 3.48
CA TRP A 426 -29.85 -15.33 4.30
C TRP A 426 -28.50 -14.62 4.45
N MET A 427 -27.95 -14.10 3.35
CA MET A 427 -26.64 -13.43 3.34
C MET A 427 -26.62 -12.15 4.20
N ALA A 428 -27.73 -11.42 4.25
CA ALA A 428 -27.86 -10.12 4.92
C ALA A 428 -28.65 -10.18 6.24
N ASP A 429 -28.70 -11.34 6.90
CA ASP A 429 -29.36 -11.55 8.21
C ASP A 429 -30.87 -11.25 8.24
N GLY A 430 -31.54 -11.21 7.08
CA GLY A 430 -33.00 -11.14 6.98
C GLY A 430 -33.71 -12.46 7.32
N LYS A 431 -32.96 -13.57 7.35
CA LYS A 431 -33.36 -14.89 7.84
C LYS A 431 -32.34 -15.40 8.88
N SER A 432 -32.80 -16.32 9.72
CA SER A 432 -31.99 -17.03 10.71
C SER A 432 -32.36 -18.50 10.78
N LEU A 433 -31.41 -19.34 11.16
CA LEU A 433 -31.61 -20.76 11.45
C LEU A 433 -32.01 -20.94 12.92
N PRO A 434 -33.20 -21.51 13.21
CA PRO A 434 -33.56 -21.89 14.58
C PRO A 434 -32.68 -23.05 15.06
N MET A 435 -31.80 -22.78 16.01
CA MET A 435 -30.80 -23.74 16.49
C MET A 435 -31.40 -24.95 17.21
N ILE A 436 -32.66 -24.86 17.65
CA ILE A 436 -33.41 -26.00 18.20
C ILE A 436 -33.49 -27.18 17.22
N LEU A 437 -33.45 -26.92 15.91
CA LEU A 437 -33.42 -27.96 14.87
C LEU A 437 -32.14 -28.81 14.92
N LEU A 438 -31.06 -28.27 15.50
CA LEU A 438 -29.77 -28.93 15.68
C LEU A 438 -29.49 -29.28 17.15
N GLY A 439 -30.51 -29.17 18.03
CA GLY A 439 -30.39 -29.46 19.46
C GLY A 439 -29.81 -28.31 20.31
N GLY A 440 -29.62 -27.13 19.71
CA GLY A 440 -29.26 -25.89 20.41
C GLY A 440 -30.48 -25.06 20.83
N SER A 441 -30.28 -23.77 21.05
CA SER A 441 -31.34 -22.80 21.36
C SER A 441 -31.02 -21.44 20.74
N GLY A 442 -32.04 -20.66 20.41
CA GLY A 442 -31.90 -19.36 19.76
C GLY A 442 -31.77 -19.47 18.25
N ASP A 443 -31.32 -18.38 17.63
CA ASP A 443 -31.27 -18.20 16.19
C ASP A 443 -29.84 -17.93 15.71
N MET A 444 -29.47 -18.48 14.55
CA MET A 444 -28.18 -18.25 13.90
C MET A 444 -28.35 -17.49 12.59
N THR A 445 -27.83 -16.27 12.52
CA THR A 445 -27.73 -15.49 11.28
C THR A 445 -26.35 -15.67 10.63
N ALA A 446 -26.17 -15.21 9.39
CA ALA A 446 -24.87 -15.31 8.71
C ALA A 446 -23.78 -14.51 9.43
N SER A 447 -24.07 -13.29 9.88
CA SER A 447 -23.12 -12.49 10.66
C SER A 447 -22.85 -13.07 12.05
N LEU A 448 -23.85 -13.65 12.71
CA LEU A 448 -23.64 -14.33 13.99
C LEU A 448 -22.78 -15.59 13.83
N PHE A 449 -22.98 -16.34 12.74
CA PHE A 449 -22.16 -17.49 12.40
C PHE A 449 -20.70 -17.06 12.25
N VAL A 450 -20.40 -16.06 11.42
CA VAL A 450 -19.04 -15.54 11.25
C VAL A 450 -18.40 -15.10 12.57
N ASN A 451 -19.12 -14.29 13.36
CA ASN A 451 -18.61 -13.82 14.64
C ASN A 451 -18.35 -14.98 15.61
N THR A 452 -19.16 -16.03 15.57
CA THR A 452 -18.97 -17.22 16.39
C THR A 452 -17.75 -18.01 15.91
N THR A 453 -17.70 -18.38 14.62
CA THR A 453 -16.67 -19.26 14.07
C THR A 453 -15.30 -18.60 13.95
N PHE A 454 -15.22 -17.27 13.93
CA PHE A 454 -13.94 -16.56 13.99
C PHE A 454 -13.22 -16.79 15.33
N GLY A 455 -13.96 -16.82 16.44
CA GLY A 455 -13.40 -16.87 17.80
C GLY A 455 -13.77 -18.12 18.60
N ALA A 456 -14.47 -19.09 18.02
CA ALA A 456 -14.94 -20.30 18.70
C ALA A 456 -15.14 -21.46 17.71
N GLU A 457 -15.61 -22.60 18.23
CA GLU A 457 -15.95 -23.80 17.44
C GLU A 457 -17.14 -23.52 16.50
N ASP A 458 -17.14 -24.15 15.32
CA ASP A 458 -18.28 -24.13 14.40
C ASP A 458 -19.52 -24.71 15.11
N PRO A 459 -20.57 -23.91 15.36
CA PRO A 459 -21.74 -24.35 16.10
C PRO A 459 -22.66 -25.29 15.31
N LEU A 460 -22.43 -25.46 14.00
CA LEU A 460 -23.21 -26.31 13.11
C LEU A 460 -22.53 -27.65 12.86
N ASN A 461 -21.23 -27.63 12.55
CA ASN A 461 -20.50 -28.82 12.11
C ASN A 461 -19.47 -29.34 13.13
N GLY A 462 -19.18 -28.56 14.17
CA GLY A 462 -18.06 -28.81 15.08
C GLY A 462 -16.70 -28.52 14.43
N GLY A 463 -15.63 -28.55 15.23
CA GLY A 463 -14.29 -28.18 14.76
C GLY A 463 -14.14 -26.67 14.50
N TYR A 464 -13.09 -26.27 13.79
CA TYR A 464 -12.73 -24.85 13.63
C TYR A 464 -12.42 -24.53 12.18
N LEU A 465 -12.76 -23.31 11.75
CA LEU A 465 -12.38 -22.82 10.43
C LEU A 465 -10.88 -22.55 10.36
N ASP A 466 -10.28 -22.74 9.18
CA ASP A 466 -8.83 -22.55 8.98
C ASP A 466 -8.41 -21.09 9.22
N ASN A 467 -9.17 -20.14 8.67
CA ASN A 467 -8.92 -18.71 8.84
C ASN A 467 -9.69 -18.13 10.04
N SER A 468 -9.52 -18.77 11.21
CA SER A 468 -10.07 -18.35 12.50
C SER A 468 -8.98 -18.28 13.57
N LEU A 469 -9.29 -17.74 14.76
CA LEU A 469 -8.34 -17.69 15.87
C LEU A 469 -7.85 -19.09 16.29
N ASN A 470 -8.62 -20.15 16.02
CA ASN A 470 -8.22 -21.52 16.34
C ASN A 470 -7.41 -22.21 15.23
N LEU A 471 -7.24 -21.60 14.06
CA LEU A 471 -6.39 -22.08 12.96
C LEU A 471 -6.70 -23.52 12.55
N GLY A 472 -7.97 -23.84 12.25
CA GLY A 472 -8.38 -25.21 11.93
C GLY A 472 -8.27 -26.20 13.12
N GLY A 473 -8.13 -25.68 14.34
CA GLY A 473 -7.88 -26.44 15.56
C GLY A 473 -6.39 -26.61 15.89
N PHE A 474 -5.49 -26.10 15.05
CA PHE A 474 -4.04 -26.16 15.29
C PHE A 474 -3.62 -25.35 16.53
N TRP A 475 -4.36 -24.28 16.87
CA TRP A 475 -4.04 -23.39 17.98
C TRP A 475 -3.96 -24.12 19.34
N GLY A 476 -4.91 -25.03 19.61
CA GLY A 476 -4.99 -25.78 20.86
C GLY A 476 -4.25 -27.12 20.88
N ILE A 477 -3.50 -27.47 19.83
CA ILE A 477 -2.66 -28.69 19.83
C ILE A 477 -1.54 -28.64 20.88
N PRO A 478 -0.81 -27.52 21.06
CA PRO A 478 0.19 -27.43 22.10
C PRO A 478 -0.43 -27.65 23.49
N GLU A 479 0.09 -28.60 24.26
CA GLU A 479 -0.46 -29.01 25.58
C GLU A 479 -0.57 -27.88 26.63
N SER A 480 -0.03 -26.69 26.34
CA SER A 480 -0.07 -25.51 27.22
C SER A 480 -1.10 -24.46 26.80
N ARG A 481 -1.91 -24.69 25.77
CA ARG A 481 -2.90 -23.72 25.25
C ARG A 481 -4.30 -24.32 25.25
N ASP A 482 -5.25 -23.55 25.74
CA ASP A 482 -6.67 -23.83 25.54
C ASP A 482 -7.11 -23.26 24.18
N ASN A 483 -8.07 -23.95 23.53
CA ASN A 483 -8.74 -23.41 22.35
C ASN A 483 -9.44 -22.09 22.69
N ILE A 484 -9.47 -21.19 21.72
CA ILE A 484 -10.15 -19.91 21.83
C ILE A 484 -11.66 -20.14 21.80
N ALA A 485 -12.37 -19.54 22.75
CA ALA A 485 -13.83 -19.58 22.85
C ALA A 485 -14.34 -18.19 23.27
N LEU A 486 -14.34 -17.25 22.33
CA LEU A 486 -14.81 -15.89 22.54
C LEU A 486 -16.34 -15.81 22.46
N ASP A 487 -16.90 -14.86 23.19
CA ASP A 487 -18.28 -14.43 22.95
C ASP A 487 -18.38 -13.79 21.55
N PRO A 488 -19.42 -14.07 20.75
CA PRO A 488 -19.55 -13.55 19.39
C PRO A 488 -19.49 -12.02 19.30
N ALA A 489 -19.93 -11.27 20.32
CA ALA A 489 -19.83 -9.81 20.32
C ALA A 489 -18.37 -9.34 20.42
N VAL A 490 -17.51 -10.09 21.12
CA VAL A 490 -16.08 -9.79 21.24
C VAL A 490 -15.38 -10.09 19.92
N SER A 491 -15.66 -11.21 19.27
CA SER A 491 -15.18 -11.51 17.91
C SER A 491 -15.63 -10.46 16.90
N GLY A 492 -16.90 -10.04 16.97
CA GLY A 492 -17.44 -8.98 16.12
C GLY A 492 -16.73 -7.64 16.31
N ASN A 493 -16.38 -7.28 17.56
CA ASN A 493 -15.55 -6.10 17.83
C ASN A 493 -14.12 -6.26 17.30
N ALA A 494 -13.53 -7.46 17.40
CA ALA A 494 -12.20 -7.75 16.88
C ALA A 494 -12.14 -7.67 15.35
N LEU A 495 -13.20 -8.05 14.64
CA LEU A 495 -13.29 -7.98 13.19
C LEU A 495 -13.70 -6.61 12.68
N TYR A 496 -14.74 -6.01 13.28
CA TYR A 496 -15.47 -4.87 12.71
C TYR A 496 -15.52 -3.62 13.62
N GLY A 497 -14.91 -3.68 14.80
CA GLY A 497 -14.84 -2.54 15.71
C GLY A 497 -13.94 -1.40 15.17
N PRO A 498 -13.72 -0.33 15.95
CA PRO A 498 -12.89 0.81 15.52
C PRO A 498 -11.45 0.45 15.13
N LEU A 499 -10.90 -0.63 15.71
CA LEU A 499 -9.59 -1.21 15.34
C LEU A 499 -9.75 -2.57 14.65
N GLY A 500 -10.93 -2.85 14.12
CA GLY A 500 -11.30 -4.15 13.58
C GLY A 500 -10.34 -4.61 12.49
N LEU A 501 -9.99 -5.90 12.49
CA LEU A 501 -9.03 -6.47 11.53
C LEU A 501 -9.50 -6.40 10.07
N THR A 502 -10.80 -6.23 9.83
CA THR A 502 -11.36 -6.04 8.48
C THR A 502 -11.25 -4.60 7.97
N THR A 503 -10.85 -3.66 8.83
CA THR A 503 -10.73 -2.24 8.49
C THR A 503 -9.29 -1.92 8.09
N ASP A 504 -9.11 -1.01 7.13
CA ASP A 504 -7.77 -0.61 6.67
C ASP A 504 -6.93 -0.03 7.82
N THR A 505 -7.54 0.79 8.69
CA THR A 505 -6.87 1.36 9.86
C THR A 505 -6.50 0.29 10.89
N GLY A 506 -7.43 -0.62 11.21
CA GLY A 506 -7.19 -1.69 12.18
C GLY A 506 -6.09 -2.65 11.73
N ALA A 507 -6.14 -3.11 10.48
CA ALA A 507 -5.13 -3.96 9.88
C ALA A 507 -3.76 -3.27 9.80
N ALA A 508 -3.71 -2.01 9.35
CA ALA A 508 -2.46 -1.24 9.28
C ALA A 508 -1.82 -1.05 10.67
N ILE A 509 -2.61 -0.73 11.70
CA ILE A 509 -2.11 -0.59 13.07
C ILE A 509 -1.62 -1.93 13.63
N PHE A 510 -2.35 -3.02 13.35
CA PHE A 510 -1.95 -4.34 13.80
C PHE A 510 -0.63 -4.78 13.15
N LEU A 511 -0.49 -4.63 11.83
CA LEU A 511 0.74 -4.93 11.10
C LEU A 511 1.90 -4.01 11.51
N TYR A 512 1.65 -2.71 11.65
CA TYR A 512 2.65 -1.80 12.22
C TYR A 512 3.12 -2.28 13.59
N GLY A 513 2.19 -2.72 14.45
CA GLY A 513 2.47 -3.31 15.74
C GLY A 513 3.39 -4.53 15.67
N GLU A 514 3.04 -5.52 14.84
CA GLU A 514 3.83 -6.73 14.66
C GLU A 514 5.23 -6.45 14.08
N LEU A 515 5.34 -5.50 13.14
CA LEU A 515 6.57 -5.22 12.42
C LEU A 515 7.50 -4.27 13.18
N SER A 516 6.96 -3.29 13.92
CA SER A 516 7.74 -2.34 14.71
C SER A 516 8.01 -2.82 16.14
N GLY A 517 7.19 -3.74 16.66
CA GLY A 517 7.19 -4.12 18.07
C GLY A 517 6.57 -3.06 19.00
N MET A 518 5.96 -2.00 18.45
CA MET A 518 5.35 -0.90 19.19
C MET A 518 4.01 -0.49 18.57
N THR A 519 3.11 0.11 19.35
CA THR A 519 1.97 0.82 18.76
C THR A 519 2.46 2.09 18.05
N PRO A 520 1.74 2.62 17.06
CA PRO A 520 2.00 3.99 16.60
C PRO A 520 1.83 4.97 17.79
N PRO A 521 2.36 6.21 17.69
CA PRO A 521 2.31 7.22 18.75
C PRO A 521 0.91 7.83 18.93
N LEU A 522 -0.05 6.96 19.26
CA LEU A 522 -1.46 7.23 19.44
C LEU A 522 -1.92 6.77 20.82
N ASN A 523 -2.85 7.51 21.37
CA ASN A 523 -3.60 7.19 22.56
C ASN A 523 -4.93 6.55 22.17
N PHE A 524 -5.01 5.23 22.32
CA PHE A 524 -6.18 4.42 21.99
C PHE A 524 -7.30 4.48 23.01
N SER A 525 -7.10 5.17 24.15
CA SER A 525 -8.17 5.39 25.14
C SER A 525 -9.16 6.48 24.75
N THR A 526 -8.85 7.26 23.71
CA THR A 526 -9.73 8.30 23.14
C THR A 526 -10.30 7.83 21.80
N ASN A 527 -11.53 8.25 21.48
CA ASN A 527 -12.15 7.99 20.18
C ASN A 527 -12.56 9.33 19.52
N PRO A 528 -11.93 9.74 18.40
CA PRO A 528 -10.81 9.07 17.73
C PRO A 528 -9.51 9.10 18.57
N PRO A 529 -8.52 8.24 18.26
CA PRO A 529 -7.22 8.28 18.90
C PRO A 529 -6.55 9.66 18.79
N THR A 530 -5.87 10.09 19.85
CA THR A 530 -5.13 11.36 19.92
C THR A 530 -3.62 11.08 20.01
N PRO A 531 -2.71 12.03 19.76
CA PRO A 531 -1.28 11.78 19.93
C PRO A 531 -0.93 11.26 21.34
N GLY A 532 -0.12 10.21 21.43
CA GLY A 532 0.23 9.52 22.67
C GLY A 532 1.59 8.84 22.61
N ALA A 533 2.12 8.45 23.77
CA ALA A 533 3.38 7.70 23.81
C ALA A 533 3.19 6.28 23.27
N PRO A 534 4.07 5.78 22.38
CA PRO A 534 4.06 4.39 21.94
C PRO A 534 4.12 3.39 23.09
N MET A 535 3.36 2.30 22.97
CA MET A 535 3.36 1.17 23.89
C MET A 535 4.03 -0.04 23.23
N ALA A 536 4.58 -0.96 24.02
CA ALA A 536 5.11 -2.21 23.47
C ALA A 536 3.97 -3.03 22.82
N TRP A 537 4.23 -3.58 21.64
CA TRP A 537 3.28 -4.46 20.97
C TRP A 537 3.41 -5.88 21.53
N ASP A 538 2.64 -6.15 22.58
CA ASP A 538 2.58 -7.45 23.26
C ASP A 538 1.14 -7.94 23.44
N GLU A 539 0.99 -9.18 23.89
CA GLU A 539 -0.32 -9.82 24.10
C GLU A 539 -1.21 -9.05 25.09
N ALA A 540 -0.61 -8.37 26.08
CA ALA A 540 -1.35 -7.56 27.04
C ALA A 540 -1.92 -6.29 26.40
N THR A 541 -1.14 -5.63 25.55
CA THR A 541 -1.54 -4.44 24.81
C THR A 541 -2.62 -4.79 23.79
N ILE A 542 -2.43 -5.85 22.99
CA ILE A 542 -3.44 -6.35 22.04
C ILE A 542 -4.73 -6.74 22.79
N GLY A 543 -4.59 -7.48 23.90
CA GLY A 543 -5.74 -7.86 24.73
C GLY A 543 -6.54 -6.66 25.21
N ALA A 544 -5.86 -5.59 25.64
CA ALA A 544 -6.51 -4.35 26.06
C ALA A 544 -7.19 -3.60 24.89
N LEU A 545 -6.59 -3.59 23.70
CA LEU A 545 -7.15 -2.91 22.52
C LEU A 545 -8.42 -3.60 21.99
N TYR A 546 -8.43 -4.93 21.99
CA TYR A 546 -9.51 -5.73 21.40
C TYR A 546 -10.53 -6.25 22.42
N GLY A 547 -10.24 -6.13 23.72
CA GLY A 547 -11.09 -6.65 24.78
C GLY A 547 -11.01 -8.17 24.93
N VAL A 548 -9.84 -8.75 24.66
CA VAL A 548 -9.57 -10.20 24.71
C VAL A 548 -8.50 -10.52 25.75
N ASP A 549 -8.39 -11.80 26.15
CA ASP A 549 -7.30 -12.24 27.01
C ASP A 549 -5.98 -12.42 26.24
N THR A 550 -4.90 -12.70 26.95
CA THR A 550 -3.56 -12.86 26.34
C THR A 550 -3.47 -14.07 25.41
N ASN A 551 -4.26 -15.14 25.64
CA ASN A 551 -4.25 -16.32 24.78
C ASN A 551 -4.91 -16.01 23.43
N ALA A 552 -6.08 -15.36 23.46
CA ALA A 552 -6.74 -14.89 22.26
C ALA A 552 -5.93 -13.80 21.54
N ALA A 553 -5.29 -12.89 22.27
CA ALA A 553 -4.35 -11.94 21.68
C ALA A 553 -3.21 -12.67 20.94
N ALA A 554 -2.58 -13.66 21.56
CA ALA A 554 -1.53 -14.46 20.91
C ALA A 554 -2.05 -15.20 19.65
N ALA A 555 -3.30 -15.68 19.68
CA ALA A 555 -3.96 -16.30 18.53
C ALA A 555 -4.17 -15.31 17.39
N MET A 556 -4.58 -14.06 17.69
CA MET A 556 -4.71 -12.99 16.69
C MET A 556 -3.38 -12.70 16.00
N ARG A 557 -2.28 -12.65 16.75
CA ARG A 557 -0.93 -12.47 16.19
C ARG A 557 -0.55 -13.61 15.25
N ALA A 558 -0.81 -14.85 15.68
CA ALA A 558 -0.51 -16.05 14.91
C ALA A 558 -1.36 -16.15 13.63
N LEU A 559 -2.64 -15.76 13.69
CA LEU A 559 -3.50 -15.65 12.52
C LEU A 559 -2.98 -14.59 11.56
N MET A 560 -2.68 -13.39 12.06
CA MET A 560 -2.22 -12.28 11.22
C MET A 560 -0.91 -12.64 10.52
N MET A 561 0.13 -13.01 11.27
CA MET A 561 1.49 -13.21 10.74
C MET A 561 1.75 -14.61 10.17
N GLY A 562 0.77 -15.52 10.27
CA GLY A 562 0.87 -16.88 9.75
C GLY A 562 0.14 -17.04 8.42
N PRO A 563 -1.14 -17.45 8.43
CA PRO A 563 -1.88 -17.72 7.21
C PRO A 563 -2.32 -16.48 6.43
N ILE A 564 -2.40 -15.29 7.04
CA ILE A 564 -2.93 -14.08 6.37
C ILE A 564 -1.83 -13.28 5.68
N TYR A 565 -0.98 -12.63 6.48
CA TYR A 565 0.16 -11.83 6.01
C TYR A 565 1.40 -12.71 5.81
N GLY A 566 2.19 -12.38 4.80
CA GLY A 566 3.47 -13.02 4.53
C GLY A 566 4.14 -12.40 3.32
N THR A 567 5.20 -13.04 2.83
CA THR A 567 5.96 -12.59 1.64
C THR A 567 5.97 -13.63 0.53
N THR A 568 5.31 -14.77 0.74
CA THR A 568 5.24 -15.89 -0.20
C THR A 568 3.79 -16.19 -0.55
N ALA A 569 3.59 -16.92 -1.66
CA ALA A 569 2.27 -17.37 -2.09
C ALA A 569 1.59 -18.37 -1.13
N GLU A 570 2.28 -18.82 -0.07
CA GLU A 570 1.71 -19.71 0.95
C GLU A 570 0.75 -18.96 1.90
N SER A 571 1.00 -17.67 2.12
CA SER A 571 0.07 -16.80 2.86
C SER A 571 -1.05 -16.33 1.94
N PHE A 572 -2.23 -16.09 2.53
CA PHE A 572 -3.45 -15.76 1.80
C PHE A 572 -3.32 -14.49 0.97
N VAL A 573 -2.85 -13.38 1.57
CA VAL A 573 -2.83 -12.07 0.88
C VAL A 573 -1.87 -12.06 -0.32
N PRO A 574 -0.59 -12.46 -0.18
CA PRO A 574 0.31 -12.50 -1.33
C PRO A 574 -0.15 -13.51 -2.38
N GLY A 575 -0.63 -14.69 -1.97
CA GLY A 575 -1.16 -15.70 -2.88
C GLY A 575 -2.37 -15.21 -3.68
N PHE A 576 -3.27 -14.45 -3.04
CA PHE A 576 -4.41 -13.81 -3.69
C PHE A 576 -3.96 -12.76 -4.71
N LEU A 577 -3.02 -11.88 -4.35
CA LEU A 577 -2.51 -10.86 -5.27
C LEU A 577 -1.85 -11.49 -6.51
N MET A 578 -1.02 -12.52 -6.30
CA MET A 578 -0.34 -13.24 -7.37
C MET A 578 -1.29 -13.99 -8.29
N SER A 579 -2.30 -14.67 -7.74
CA SER A 579 -3.26 -15.45 -8.54
C SER A 579 -4.29 -14.57 -9.26
N SER A 580 -4.75 -13.50 -8.62
CA SER A 580 -5.85 -12.66 -9.14
C SER A 580 -5.37 -11.56 -10.09
N PHE A 581 -4.18 -11.00 -9.84
CA PHE A 581 -3.66 -9.87 -10.62
C PHE A 581 -2.38 -10.22 -11.40
N GLY A 582 -1.75 -11.37 -11.14
CA GLY A 582 -0.49 -11.74 -11.78
C GLY A 582 0.71 -10.91 -11.29
N THR A 583 0.56 -10.08 -10.26
CA THR A 583 1.66 -9.32 -9.66
C THR A 583 2.54 -10.24 -8.81
N THR A 584 3.85 -10.00 -8.78
CA THR A 584 4.81 -10.84 -8.05
C THR A 584 5.78 -9.99 -7.22
N PRO A 585 6.41 -10.55 -6.16
CA PRO A 585 7.42 -9.86 -5.36
C PRO A 585 8.63 -9.36 -6.17
N TYR A 586 8.92 -10.00 -7.30
CA TYR A 586 9.98 -9.61 -8.22
C TYR A 586 9.43 -9.51 -9.63
N LEU A 587 9.89 -8.52 -10.40
CA LEU A 587 9.53 -8.31 -11.80
C LEU A 587 10.75 -8.49 -12.70
N THR A 588 10.54 -9.06 -13.88
CA THR A 588 11.52 -9.06 -14.97
C THR A 588 11.00 -8.17 -16.09
N GLN A 589 11.70 -7.09 -16.37
CA GLN A 589 11.33 -6.11 -17.40
C GLN A 589 12.56 -5.38 -17.94
N SER A 590 12.42 -4.70 -19.08
CA SER A 590 13.48 -3.84 -19.62
C SER A 590 13.86 -2.72 -18.64
N PHE A 591 15.12 -2.29 -18.69
CA PHE A 591 15.62 -1.18 -17.88
C PHE A 591 14.79 0.10 -18.06
N ASN A 592 14.35 0.39 -19.29
CA ASN A 592 13.41 1.48 -19.60
C ASN A 592 12.10 1.38 -18.80
N ASN A 593 11.42 0.22 -18.82
CA ASN A 593 10.19 0.02 -18.04
C ASN A 593 10.47 0.17 -16.54
N TRP A 594 11.58 -0.38 -16.05
CA TRP A 594 11.93 -0.31 -14.63
C TRP A 594 12.23 1.11 -14.15
N LEU A 595 12.95 1.90 -14.93
CA LEU A 595 13.35 3.25 -14.55
C LEU A 595 12.23 4.28 -14.82
N LEU A 596 11.70 4.29 -16.04
CA LEU A 596 10.81 5.35 -16.56
C LEU A 596 9.33 4.98 -16.49
N GLY A 597 9.04 3.74 -16.07
CA GLY A 597 7.77 3.34 -15.50
C GLY A 597 7.08 2.15 -16.15
N TRP A 598 6.28 1.47 -15.34
CA TRP A 598 5.52 0.28 -15.70
C TRP A 598 4.10 0.34 -15.14
N HIS A 599 3.21 -0.45 -15.75
CA HIS A 599 1.82 -0.60 -15.31
C HIS A 599 1.71 -1.67 -14.22
N ASP A 600 1.06 -1.32 -13.13
CA ASP A 600 0.74 -2.20 -12.02
C ASP A 600 -0.78 -2.48 -11.97
N PRO A 601 -1.19 -3.75 -12.15
CA PRO A 601 -2.61 -4.12 -12.26
C PRO A 601 -3.38 -3.96 -10.95
N VAL A 602 -2.71 -4.04 -9.80
CA VAL A 602 -3.37 -3.88 -8.48
C VAL A 602 -3.70 -2.41 -8.26
N ASN A 603 -2.77 -1.50 -8.54
CA ASN A 603 -3.01 -0.06 -8.45
C ASN A 603 -4.09 0.38 -9.45
N ALA A 604 -4.10 -0.18 -10.66
CA ALA A 604 -5.18 0.06 -11.63
C ALA A 604 -6.54 -0.41 -11.11
N PHE A 605 -6.59 -1.61 -10.53
CA PHE A 605 -7.81 -2.13 -9.90
C PHE A 605 -8.30 -1.27 -8.73
N LEU A 606 -7.40 -0.81 -7.87
CA LEU A 606 -7.75 0.07 -6.75
C LEU A 606 -8.31 1.42 -7.25
N ALA A 607 -7.82 1.92 -8.39
CA ALA A 607 -8.28 3.18 -8.96
C ALA A 607 -9.62 3.08 -9.71
N THR A 608 -9.86 2.00 -10.46
CA THR A 608 -11.01 1.93 -11.40
C THR A 608 -11.85 0.66 -11.29
N GLY A 609 -11.44 -0.29 -10.45
CA GLY A 609 -12.03 -1.64 -10.38
C GLY A 609 -11.67 -2.53 -11.58
N ASN A 610 -10.80 -2.07 -12.49
CA ASN A 610 -10.35 -2.82 -13.65
C ASN A 610 -8.81 -2.91 -13.67
N PRO A 611 -8.23 -4.11 -13.44
CA PRO A 611 -6.77 -4.26 -13.42
C PRO A 611 -6.13 -4.09 -14.80
N MET A 612 -6.93 -4.09 -15.88
CA MET A 612 -6.46 -3.89 -17.25
C MET A 612 -6.62 -2.44 -17.72
N ASP A 613 -7.03 -1.52 -16.85
CA ASP A 613 -7.14 -0.11 -17.21
C ASP A 613 -5.76 0.54 -17.30
N MET A 614 -5.30 0.72 -18.54
CA MET A 614 -4.00 1.31 -18.85
C MET A 614 -3.95 2.82 -18.63
N THR A 615 -5.05 3.49 -18.28
CA THR A 615 -5.06 4.96 -18.03
C THR A 615 -4.62 5.33 -16.62
N VAL A 616 -4.54 4.34 -15.72
CA VAL A 616 -4.20 4.47 -14.30
C VAL A 616 -3.25 3.35 -13.87
N GLY A 617 -2.74 3.40 -12.64
CA GLY A 617 -1.94 2.32 -12.07
C GLY A 617 -0.49 2.28 -12.58
N TRP A 618 0.10 3.43 -12.89
CA TRP A 618 1.50 3.51 -13.30
C TRP A 618 2.42 3.83 -12.12
N THR A 619 3.64 3.34 -12.17
CA THR A 619 4.70 3.59 -11.20
C THR A 619 6.04 3.72 -11.93
N SER A 620 6.98 4.49 -11.38
CA SER A 620 8.31 4.76 -11.95
C SER A 620 9.33 5.06 -10.86
N LEU A 621 10.61 4.90 -11.17
CA LEU A 621 11.71 5.30 -10.28
C LEU A 621 12.27 6.68 -10.60
N GLU A 622 12.14 7.13 -11.85
CA GLU A 622 12.49 8.48 -12.30
C GLU A 622 11.27 9.15 -12.96
N THR A 623 11.17 10.46 -12.76
CA THR A 623 10.11 11.29 -13.32
C THR A 623 10.45 11.68 -14.76
N ASN A 624 9.74 11.10 -15.72
CA ASN A 624 9.85 11.40 -17.15
C ASN A 624 8.65 12.25 -17.61
N GLU A 625 8.67 12.86 -18.80
CA GLU A 625 7.51 13.61 -19.30
C GLU A 625 6.26 12.72 -19.39
N THR A 626 6.43 11.48 -19.84
CA THR A 626 5.38 10.45 -19.87
C THR A 626 5.94 9.12 -19.41
N TYR A 627 5.09 8.24 -18.87
CA TYR A 627 5.50 6.87 -18.58
C TYR A 627 5.98 6.15 -19.84
N TYR A 628 7.02 5.31 -19.70
CA TYR A 628 7.56 4.57 -20.84
C TYR A 628 6.50 3.70 -21.51
N SER A 629 6.51 3.68 -22.85
CA SER A 629 5.48 3.03 -23.69
C SER A 629 4.05 3.58 -23.57
N SER A 630 3.85 4.69 -22.85
CA SER A 630 2.54 5.35 -22.62
C SER A 630 2.58 6.85 -22.92
N PRO A 631 2.78 7.25 -24.20
CA PRO A 631 3.04 8.64 -24.59
C PRO A 631 1.86 9.61 -24.37
N ASN A 632 0.72 9.13 -23.88
CA ASN A 632 -0.45 9.96 -23.56
C ASN A 632 -0.73 10.04 -22.05
N ILE A 633 0.16 9.49 -21.22
CA ILE A 633 0.01 9.45 -19.77
C ILE A 633 1.22 10.18 -19.19
N ALA A 634 0.98 11.44 -18.80
CA ALA A 634 1.99 12.25 -18.15
C ALA A 634 2.44 11.59 -16.85
N ASN A 635 3.74 11.62 -16.58
CA ASN A 635 4.30 11.18 -15.31
C ASN A 635 4.53 12.43 -14.42
N GLY A 636 3.41 13.04 -14.04
CA GLY A 636 3.35 14.31 -13.29
C GLY A 636 3.32 15.56 -14.17
N ASP A 637 3.18 16.72 -13.53
CA ASP A 637 3.15 18.06 -14.17
C ASP A 637 4.54 18.76 -14.15
N GLY A 638 5.59 18.00 -13.87
CA GLY A 638 6.91 18.53 -13.52
C GLY A 638 6.98 19.08 -12.09
N THR A 639 8.15 19.59 -11.71
CA THR A 639 8.41 20.12 -10.37
C THR A 639 8.60 21.63 -10.44
N ASN A 640 7.93 22.38 -9.56
CA ASN A 640 8.10 23.84 -9.48
C ASN A 640 9.17 24.19 -8.46
N TYR A 641 10.27 24.80 -8.90
CA TYR A 641 11.32 25.29 -8.03
C TYR A 641 11.20 26.79 -7.86
N THR A 642 11.47 27.28 -6.65
CA THR A 642 11.75 28.69 -6.38
C THR A 642 13.18 28.80 -5.91
N MET A 643 13.99 29.59 -6.61
CA MET A 643 15.40 29.81 -6.29
C MET A 643 15.72 31.28 -6.06
N CYS A 644 16.79 31.53 -5.32
CA CYS A 644 17.33 32.86 -5.10
C CYS A 644 18.11 33.34 -6.34
N THR A 645 17.79 34.54 -6.80
CA THR A 645 18.42 35.17 -7.98
C THR A 645 19.73 35.89 -7.67
N GLY A 646 19.95 36.26 -6.40
CA GLY A 646 21.03 37.14 -5.95
C GLY A 646 20.65 38.63 -5.87
N GLU A 647 19.51 39.05 -6.44
CA GLU A 647 19.07 40.46 -6.42
C GLU A 647 18.52 40.93 -5.05
N GLY A 648 18.16 40.00 -4.17
CA GLY A 648 17.63 40.24 -2.83
C GLY A 648 18.62 39.76 -1.77
N GLY A 649 19.05 40.64 -0.86
CA GLY A 649 20.06 40.32 0.15
C GLY A 649 19.60 39.42 1.31
N ASP A 650 18.50 38.68 1.15
CA ASP A 650 17.88 37.84 2.18
C ASP A 650 18.14 36.33 1.97
N CYS A 651 18.74 35.92 0.84
CA CYS A 651 19.13 34.55 0.52
C CYS A 651 20.46 34.48 -0.26
N ASP A 652 21.12 33.32 -0.25
CA ASP A 652 22.37 33.12 -0.99
C ASP A 652 22.08 32.84 -2.46
N GLN A 653 22.97 33.27 -3.34
CA GLN A 653 22.76 33.17 -4.77
C GLN A 653 22.56 31.73 -5.26
N GLY A 654 21.50 31.50 -6.05
CA GLY A 654 21.17 30.19 -6.59
C GLY A 654 20.62 29.22 -5.53
N GLU A 655 20.46 29.62 -4.27
CA GLU A 655 19.89 28.77 -3.22
C GLU A 655 18.45 28.37 -3.55
N THR A 656 18.09 27.12 -3.30
CA THR A 656 16.70 26.67 -3.43
C THR A 656 15.89 27.13 -2.21
N LEU A 657 14.77 27.83 -2.46
CA LEU A 657 13.88 28.37 -1.44
C LEU A 657 12.61 27.53 -1.25
N ALA A 658 12.10 26.96 -2.34
CA ALA A 658 10.92 26.09 -2.28
C ALA A 658 10.85 25.10 -3.45
N GLU A 659 10.23 23.96 -3.19
CA GLU A 659 9.84 22.96 -4.18
C GLU A 659 8.33 22.74 -4.05
N ASP A 660 7.60 22.91 -5.15
CA ASP A 660 6.13 22.85 -5.23
C ASP A 660 5.41 23.70 -4.16
N GLY A 661 6.01 24.86 -3.84
CA GLY A 661 5.51 25.80 -2.84
C GLY A 661 5.80 25.41 -1.39
N SER A 662 6.56 24.33 -1.16
CA SER A 662 7.01 23.86 0.14
C SER A 662 8.49 24.20 0.38
N THR A 663 8.83 24.66 1.58
CA THR A 663 10.22 24.82 2.03
C THR A 663 10.82 23.52 2.58
N GLN A 664 10.07 22.42 2.51
CA GLN A 664 10.39 21.10 3.05
C GLN A 664 10.36 20.07 1.92
N LEU A 665 11.17 19.01 2.02
CA LEU A 665 11.18 17.90 1.05
C LEU A 665 9.76 17.33 0.86
N SER A 666 9.44 16.90 -0.36
CA SER A 666 8.12 16.36 -0.75
C SER A 666 7.59 15.27 0.19
N TRP A 667 8.49 14.44 0.72
CA TRP A 667 8.17 13.27 1.55
C TRP A 667 8.59 13.45 3.02
N ARG A 668 9.19 14.58 3.38
CA ARG A 668 9.49 14.97 4.77
C ARG A 668 8.95 16.35 5.04
N ASN A 669 7.63 16.46 5.01
CA ASN A 669 6.90 17.68 5.27
C ASN A 669 5.89 17.52 6.43
N ASP A 670 5.24 18.62 6.80
CA ASP A 670 4.25 18.65 7.88
C ASP A 670 3.04 17.72 7.62
N ALA A 671 2.67 17.50 6.35
CA ALA A 671 1.57 16.61 5.99
C ALA A 671 1.95 15.13 6.22
N MET A 672 3.15 14.71 5.80
CA MET A 672 3.69 13.38 6.07
C MET A 672 3.88 13.16 7.57
N PHE A 673 4.36 14.18 8.30
CA PHE A 673 4.48 14.14 9.76
C PHE A 673 3.11 13.88 10.42
N ALA A 674 2.06 14.60 10.01
CA ALA A 674 0.72 14.39 10.55
C ALA A 674 0.16 13.01 10.20
N ALA A 675 0.32 12.58 8.95
CA ALA A 675 -0.20 11.31 8.43
C ALA A 675 0.45 10.08 9.07
N THR A 676 1.74 10.18 9.41
CA THR A 676 2.51 9.11 10.07
C THR A 676 2.53 9.26 11.59
N PHE A 677 1.68 10.13 12.15
CA PHE A 677 1.59 10.42 13.59
C PHE A 677 2.91 10.90 14.23
N GLY A 678 3.77 11.52 13.44
CA GLY A 678 5.05 12.07 13.86
C GLY A 678 6.22 11.09 13.79
N LEU A 679 6.05 9.95 13.13
CA LEU A 679 7.13 9.00 12.88
C LEU A 679 8.13 9.52 11.83
N ILE A 680 7.67 10.33 10.87
CA ILE A 680 8.51 10.97 9.85
C ILE A 680 8.56 12.47 10.10
N SER A 681 9.71 12.96 10.58
CA SER A 681 9.92 14.37 10.87
C SER A 681 10.11 15.21 9.59
N PRO A 682 9.60 16.45 9.56
CA PRO A 682 9.86 17.36 8.47
C PRO A 682 11.36 17.69 8.33
N GLU A 683 11.79 17.96 7.11
CA GLU A 683 13.17 18.33 6.76
C GLU A 683 13.15 19.47 5.75
N SER A 684 13.89 20.54 6.06
CA SER A 684 13.97 21.75 5.24
C SER A 684 14.88 21.52 4.04
N LEU A 685 14.44 21.95 2.85
CA LEU A 685 15.26 22.02 1.64
C LEU A 685 15.89 23.42 1.44
N VAL A 686 15.43 24.42 2.19
CA VAL A 686 16.02 25.78 2.20
C VAL A 686 17.49 25.73 2.60
N GLY A 687 18.35 26.53 1.96
CA GLY A 687 19.79 26.55 2.17
C GLY A 687 20.56 25.63 1.24
N THR A 688 19.88 24.88 0.37
CA THR A 688 20.55 23.98 -0.58
C THR A 688 21.06 24.73 -1.80
N THR A 689 22.32 24.49 -2.13
CA THR A 689 22.99 25.10 -3.28
C THR A 689 22.31 24.72 -4.59
N GLY A 690 22.05 25.71 -5.44
CA GLY A 690 21.69 25.52 -6.85
C GLY A 690 22.86 25.74 -7.81
N GLY A 691 24.11 25.73 -7.31
CA GLY A 691 25.31 25.89 -8.15
C GLY A 691 26.42 26.76 -7.55
N PHE A 692 26.20 27.38 -6.39
CA PHE A 692 27.16 28.26 -5.71
C PHE A 692 27.41 27.81 -4.27
N LEU A 693 28.65 27.90 -3.81
CA LEU A 693 29.03 27.66 -2.43
C LEU A 693 29.54 28.95 -1.80
N THR A 694 29.02 29.29 -0.63
CA THR A 694 29.47 30.45 0.17
C THR A 694 30.72 30.15 0.98
N GLY A 695 31.06 28.86 1.13
CA GLY A 695 32.16 28.35 1.94
C GLY A 695 31.82 28.18 3.41
N THR A 696 30.62 28.57 3.88
CA THR A 696 30.22 28.41 5.29
C THR A 696 28.77 27.96 5.45
N GLY A 697 28.58 26.71 5.90
CA GLY A 697 27.25 26.20 6.24
C GLY A 697 26.39 25.80 5.04
N ASP A 698 27.00 25.69 3.85
CA ASP A 698 26.35 25.28 2.62
C ASP A 698 25.77 23.86 2.74
N LYS A 699 24.64 23.65 2.07
CA LYS A 699 23.96 22.35 1.97
C LYS A 699 23.75 22.01 0.51
N VAL A 700 23.54 20.74 0.21
CA VAL A 700 23.18 20.27 -1.12
C VAL A 700 21.95 19.37 -1.04
N ASP A 701 21.00 19.59 -1.96
CA ASP A 701 19.90 18.65 -2.18
C ASP A 701 20.42 17.47 -3.03
N VAL A 702 20.33 16.27 -2.48
CA VAL A 702 20.78 15.05 -3.12
C VAL A 702 19.61 14.43 -3.91
N SER A 703 19.14 15.18 -4.91
CA SER A 703 18.04 14.79 -5.81
C SER A 703 16.72 14.49 -5.09
N GLY A 704 16.37 15.26 -4.06
CA GLY A 704 15.15 15.07 -3.26
C GLY A 704 15.20 13.93 -2.23
N TYR A 705 16.23 13.07 -2.27
CA TYR A 705 16.34 11.95 -1.34
C TYR A 705 16.96 12.32 0.02
N ALA A 706 17.73 13.39 0.09
CA ALA A 706 18.35 13.86 1.32
C ALA A 706 18.89 15.29 1.18
N VAL A 707 18.98 16.00 2.30
CA VAL A 707 19.79 17.21 2.38
C VAL A 707 21.09 16.87 3.11
N ALA A 708 22.23 17.16 2.49
CA ALA A 708 23.56 16.90 3.05
C ALA A 708 24.32 18.20 3.28
N ASP A 709 25.08 18.25 4.39
CA ASP A 709 25.99 19.36 4.66
C ASP A 709 27.23 19.26 3.75
N VAL A 710 27.66 20.39 3.21
CA VAL A 710 28.85 20.48 2.36
C VAL A 710 30.07 20.84 3.22
N THR A 711 31.16 20.10 3.01
CA THR A 711 32.45 20.35 3.68
C THR A 711 33.53 20.58 2.62
N CYS A 712 34.19 21.73 2.67
CA CYS A 712 35.30 22.09 1.77
C CYS A 712 36.64 21.88 2.47
N ASP A 713 37.42 20.91 1.97
CA ASP A 713 38.66 20.42 2.57
C ASP A 713 39.77 20.33 1.53
N GLY A 714 40.30 21.49 1.12
CA GLY A 714 41.44 21.57 0.22
C GLY A 714 41.16 22.44 -1.00
N THR A 715 42.19 22.58 -1.83
CA THR A 715 42.16 23.40 -3.04
C THR A 715 42.86 22.66 -4.17
N SER A 716 42.33 22.75 -5.39
CA SER A 716 42.95 22.19 -6.59
C SER A 716 42.82 23.12 -7.80
N THR A 717 42.99 22.58 -9.01
CA THR A 717 42.84 23.34 -10.25
C THR A 717 42.07 22.55 -11.28
N VAL A 718 41.04 23.16 -11.87
CA VAL A 718 40.24 22.58 -12.97
C VAL A 718 40.45 23.44 -14.21
N LYS A 719 41.00 22.86 -15.28
CA LYS A 719 41.29 23.57 -16.54
C LYS A 719 42.03 24.92 -16.38
N GLY A 720 42.92 25.02 -15.38
CA GLY A 720 43.69 26.24 -15.10
C GLY A 720 43.05 27.19 -14.06
N ILE A 721 41.81 26.91 -13.65
CA ILE A 721 41.04 27.69 -12.68
C ILE A 721 41.26 27.14 -11.26
N PRO A 722 41.70 27.96 -10.28
CA PRO A 722 41.77 27.57 -8.87
C PRO A 722 40.38 27.26 -8.30
N VAL A 723 40.25 26.17 -7.55
CA VAL A 723 38.99 25.71 -6.97
C VAL A 723 39.16 25.23 -5.53
N ASP A 724 38.12 25.40 -4.72
CA ASP A 724 37.91 24.72 -3.46
C ASP A 724 37.33 23.31 -3.70
N ASP A 725 37.96 22.29 -3.13
CA ASP A 725 37.50 20.91 -3.21
C ASP A 725 36.53 20.62 -2.05
N CYS A 726 35.26 20.49 -2.39
CA CYS A 726 34.16 20.26 -1.46
C CYS A 726 33.56 18.87 -1.61
N SER A 727 32.96 18.36 -0.53
CA SER A 727 32.31 17.05 -0.50
C SER A 727 31.06 17.06 0.35
N ALA A 728 30.12 16.18 0.03
CA ALA A 728 28.93 15.91 0.81
C ALA A 728 28.62 14.41 0.78
N THR A 729 28.21 13.86 1.92
CA THR A 729 27.97 12.42 2.06
C THR A 729 26.64 12.16 2.76
N VAL A 730 25.90 11.17 2.27
CA VAL A 730 24.69 10.64 2.92
C VAL A 730 24.98 9.22 3.41
N VAL A 731 24.83 9.00 4.72
CA VAL A 731 25.08 7.70 5.34
C VAL A 731 23.91 6.76 5.08
N ALA A 732 24.15 5.72 4.25
CA ALA A 732 23.12 4.78 3.83
C ALA A 732 22.33 4.16 4.99
N THR A 733 22.97 3.71 6.06
CA THR A 733 22.31 3.02 7.18
C THR A 733 21.36 3.90 7.99
N GLU A 734 21.36 5.21 7.78
CA GLU A 734 20.56 6.17 8.53
C GLU A 734 19.45 6.82 7.68
N ARG A 735 19.44 6.58 6.37
CA ARG A 735 18.51 7.23 5.43
C ARG A 735 17.59 6.24 4.74
N ASN A 736 16.54 5.83 5.46
CA ASN A 736 15.44 5.08 4.86
C ASN A 736 14.57 6.03 4.02
N ILE A 737 14.39 5.72 2.74
CA ILE A 737 13.63 6.52 1.77
C ILE A 737 12.29 5.88 1.39
N GLN A 738 11.82 4.88 2.14
CA GLN A 738 10.54 4.22 1.94
C GLN A 738 9.41 5.22 1.69
N ALA A 739 9.28 6.23 2.55
CA ALA A 739 8.21 7.22 2.43
C ALA A 739 8.29 8.06 1.15
N ASN A 740 9.48 8.28 0.60
CA ASN A 740 9.65 8.94 -0.70
C ASN A 740 9.24 8.05 -1.88
N LEU A 741 9.40 6.73 -1.75
CA LEU A 741 9.04 5.78 -2.80
C LEU A 741 7.55 5.41 -2.77
N LEU A 742 6.92 5.55 -1.60
CA LEU A 742 5.52 5.20 -1.38
C LEU A 742 4.58 6.40 -1.48
N GLU A 743 4.94 7.51 -0.84
CA GLU A 743 4.17 8.76 -0.77
C GLU A 743 2.66 8.56 -0.56
N THR A 744 2.27 7.59 0.28
CA THR A 744 0.84 7.29 0.51
C THR A 744 0.15 8.24 1.47
N TYR A 745 0.93 9.05 2.20
CA TYR A 745 0.48 9.91 3.29
C TYR A 745 -0.37 9.13 4.29
N SER A 746 0.17 8.02 4.77
CA SER A 746 -0.47 7.13 5.74
C SER A 746 0.55 6.47 6.67
N LEU A 747 0.08 5.69 7.65
CA LEU A 747 0.96 4.90 8.53
C LEU A 747 1.85 3.92 7.74
N LEU A 748 1.45 3.52 6.52
CA LEU A 748 2.22 2.64 5.66
C LEU A 748 3.63 3.20 5.35
N ASP A 749 3.74 4.52 5.17
CA ASP A 749 5.02 5.19 4.85
C ASP A 749 6.06 5.02 5.97
N ALA A 750 5.60 4.85 7.21
CA ALA A 750 6.43 4.62 8.40
C ALA A 750 6.43 3.15 8.88
N THR A 751 5.73 2.24 8.19
CA THR A 751 5.62 0.83 8.62
C THR A 751 6.89 0.07 8.25
N PRO A 752 7.61 -0.53 9.24
CA PRO A 752 8.86 -1.23 8.94
C PRO A 752 8.68 -2.37 7.95
N GLY A 753 9.51 -2.41 6.91
CA GLY A 753 9.49 -3.45 5.89
C GLY A 753 8.36 -3.37 4.87
N ALA A 754 7.67 -2.24 4.78
CA ALA A 754 6.78 -1.98 3.65
C ALA A 754 7.59 -1.88 2.34
N LEU A 755 8.67 -1.10 2.36
CA LEU A 755 9.66 -1.00 1.28
C LEU A 755 11.00 -0.51 1.86
N PRO A 756 11.82 -1.39 2.44
CA PRO A 756 12.95 -1.01 3.29
C PRO A 756 14.19 -0.62 2.46
N VAL A 757 14.06 0.43 1.65
CA VAL A 757 15.10 0.98 0.78
C VAL A 757 15.82 2.11 1.48
N TYR A 758 17.15 2.03 1.49
CA TYR A 758 18.06 2.98 2.10
C TYR A 758 18.89 3.69 1.04
N PHE A 759 19.19 4.96 1.26
CA PHE A 759 19.87 5.81 0.29
C PHE A 759 21.22 6.28 0.82
N GLY A 760 22.29 6.00 0.07
CA GLY A 760 23.62 6.55 0.33
C GLY A 760 24.11 7.36 -0.87
N SER A 761 24.91 8.39 -0.62
CA SER A 761 25.49 9.19 -1.70
C SER A 761 26.85 9.74 -1.29
N GLU A 762 27.76 9.78 -2.25
CA GLU A 762 29.04 10.47 -2.16
C GLU A 762 29.10 11.51 -3.28
N ILE A 763 29.31 12.77 -2.91
CA ILE A 763 29.33 13.91 -3.82
C ILE A 763 30.65 14.64 -3.65
N THR A 764 31.29 14.96 -4.77
CA THR A 764 32.41 15.90 -4.84
C THR A 764 32.01 17.10 -5.69
N MET A 765 32.40 18.29 -5.25
CA MET A 765 32.14 19.56 -5.91
C MET A 765 33.42 20.37 -5.91
N GLN A 766 33.67 21.08 -6.99
CA GLN A 766 34.83 21.93 -7.17
C GLN A 766 34.33 23.33 -7.49
N ALA A 767 34.36 24.21 -6.49
CA ALA A 767 33.86 25.58 -6.59
C ALA A 767 35.01 26.55 -6.84
N GLU A 768 34.85 27.51 -7.76
CA GLU A 768 35.88 28.52 -8.03
C GLU A 768 36.09 29.44 -6.82
N GLU A 769 37.34 29.70 -6.44
CA GLU A 769 37.72 30.28 -5.14
C GLU A 769 37.16 31.69 -4.86
N LEU A 770 36.83 32.48 -5.90
CA LEU A 770 36.32 33.84 -5.73
C LEU A 770 34.80 33.94 -5.86
N SER A 771 34.24 33.35 -6.91
CA SER A 771 32.80 33.41 -7.22
C SER A 771 31.98 32.38 -6.45
N GLY A 772 32.60 31.31 -5.95
CA GLY A 772 31.90 30.19 -5.34
C GLY A 772 31.14 29.32 -6.34
N LEU A 773 31.22 29.59 -7.66
CA LEU A 773 30.52 28.81 -8.68
C LEU A 773 31.09 27.40 -8.78
N ILE A 774 30.22 26.38 -8.71
CA ILE A 774 30.59 24.98 -8.91
C ILE A 774 30.85 24.73 -10.40
N ILE A 775 32.11 24.51 -10.77
CA ILE A 775 32.54 24.32 -12.17
C ILE A 775 32.87 22.87 -12.52
N ALA A 776 32.99 22.00 -11.52
CA ALA A 776 33.08 20.56 -11.74
C ALA A 776 32.54 19.79 -10.53
N GLY A 777 32.07 18.57 -10.76
CA GLY A 777 31.60 17.71 -9.69
C GLY A 777 31.25 16.31 -10.16
N GLU A 778 31.29 15.37 -9.24
CA GLU A 778 30.88 13.99 -9.46
C GLU A 778 29.98 13.56 -8.30
N SER A 779 28.96 12.75 -8.60
CA SER A 779 28.13 12.14 -7.58
C SER A 779 27.88 10.68 -7.87
N ALA A 780 27.96 9.86 -6.83
CA ALA A 780 27.62 8.45 -6.86
C ALA A 780 26.56 8.17 -5.79
N SER A 781 25.31 8.03 -6.22
CA SER A 781 24.17 7.74 -5.36
C SER A 781 23.82 6.26 -5.48
N THR A 782 23.76 5.55 -4.35
CA THR A 782 23.46 4.11 -4.29
C THR A 782 22.25 3.85 -3.41
N PHE A 783 21.34 3.06 -3.95
CA PHE A 783 20.14 2.59 -3.26
C PHE A 783 20.39 1.17 -2.78
N TYR A 784 20.08 0.93 -1.51
CA TYR A 784 20.30 -0.32 -0.83
C TYR A 784 18.98 -0.91 -0.35
N LEU A 785 18.84 -2.22 -0.47
CA LEU A 785 17.73 -2.96 0.12
C LEU A 785 18.19 -3.60 1.44
N ASP A 786 17.41 -3.42 2.50
CA ASP A 786 17.59 -4.18 3.75
C ASP A 786 17.02 -5.59 3.58
N THR A 787 17.89 -6.59 3.74
CA THR A 787 17.56 -8.00 3.51
C THR A 787 17.21 -8.78 4.76
N ARG A 788 17.17 -8.12 5.93
CA ARG A 788 16.73 -8.74 7.19
C ARG A 788 15.27 -9.16 7.10
N ALA A 789 14.85 -10.07 7.96
CA ALA A 789 13.42 -10.36 8.13
C ALA A 789 12.65 -9.09 8.54
N HIS A 790 11.41 -8.92 8.07
CA HIS A 790 10.66 -7.65 8.23
C HIS A 790 10.51 -7.25 9.71
N THR A 791 10.32 -8.21 10.62
CA THR A 791 10.23 -7.99 12.07
C THR A 791 11.53 -7.47 12.71
N SER A 792 12.63 -7.45 11.97
CA SER A 792 13.94 -6.94 12.40
C SER A 792 14.27 -5.59 11.77
N GLN A 793 13.44 -5.08 10.87
CA GLN A 793 13.71 -3.86 10.10
C GLN A 793 13.27 -2.57 10.80
N ALA A 794 12.66 -2.69 12.00
CA ALA A 794 12.29 -1.54 12.82
C ALA A 794 13.50 -0.77 13.38
N THR A 795 14.67 -1.42 13.46
CA THR A 795 15.92 -0.78 13.92
C THR A 795 16.80 -0.45 12.72
N ALA A 796 17.67 0.56 12.88
CA ALA A 796 18.67 0.88 11.86
C ALA A 796 19.51 -0.36 11.47
N PRO A 797 19.75 -0.60 10.16
CA PRO A 797 20.57 -1.69 9.67
C PRO A 797 22.06 -1.40 9.85
N SER A 798 22.88 -2.43 9.71
CA SER A 798 24.32 -2.30 9.44
C SER A 798 24.59 -2.44 7.95
N MET A 799 25.77 -2.01 7.47
CA MET A 799 26.14 -2.20 6.05
C MET A 799 26.17 -3.66 5.59
N SER A 800 26.29 -4.63 6.51
CA SER A 800 26.22 -6.07 6.14
C SER A 800 24.78 -6.57 5.93
N ASP A 801 23.78 -5.81 6.36
CA ASP A 801 22.36 -6.12 6.17
C ASP A 801 21.83 -5.55 4.83
N LEU A 802 22.58 -4.60 4.26
CA LEU A 802 22.25 -3.83 3.06
C LEU A 802 22.88 -4.43 1.81
N VAL A 803 22.10 -4.55 0.74
CA VAL A 803 22.58 -4.95 -0.60
C VAL A 803 22.26 -3.86 -1.61
N PRO A 804 23.21 -3.45 -2.47
CA PRO A 804 22.94 -2.44 -3.49
C PRO A 804 21.95 -3.00 -4.54
N VAL A 805 20.95 -2.20 -4.90
CA VAL A 805 19.91 -2.57 -5.88
C VAL A 805 19.87 -1.64 -7.10
N PHE A 806 20.29 -0.39 -6.92
CA PHE A 806 20.31 0.65 -7.96
C PHE A 806 21.40 1.67 -7.66
N GLU A 807 22.04 2.22 -8.68
CA GLU A 807 23.09 3.24 -8.54
C GLU A 807 23.01 4.25 -9.69
N ILE A 808 23.13 5.53 -9.36
CA ILE A 808 23.14 6.65 -10.30
C ILE A 808 24.51 7.31 -10.19
N LYS A 809 25.15 7.53 -11.34
CA LYS A 809 26.35 8.34 -11.45
C LYS A 809 26.12 9.50 -12.38
N SER A 810 26.56 10.67 -11.93
CA SER A 810 26.65 11.86 -12.75
C SER A 810 27.99 12.51 -12.54
N SER A 811 28.53 13.06 -13.61
CA SER A 811 29.67 13.95 -13.58
C SER A 811 29.33 15.17 -14.43
N SER A 812 29.81 16.32 -13.99
CA SER A 812 29.70 17.57 -14.73
C SER A 812 31.03 18.29 -14.63
N MET A 813 31.43 18.94 -15.72
CA MET A 813 32.62 19.77 -15.78
C MET A 813 32.37 20.87 -16.79
N ILE A 814 32.77 22.09 -16.45
CA ILE A 814 32.73 23.28 -17.31
C ILE A 814 33.30 22.97 -18.70
N ALA A 815 32.68 23.47 -19.76
CA ALA A 815 33.15 23.26 -21.13
C ALA A 815 34.52 23.94 -21.37
N ASP A 816 35.27 23.51 -22.40
CA ASP A 816 36.59 24.09 -22.67
C ASP A 816 36.50 25.59 -22.99
N ASP A 817 35.55 26.00 -23.83
CA ASP A 817 35.39 27.41 -24.25
C ASP A 817 34.97 28.32 -23.07
N ASP A 818 34.09 27.83 -22.20
CA ASP A 818 33.66 28.55 -20.99
C ASP A 818 34.79 28.64 -19.96
N ALA A 819 35.56 27.56 -19.80
CA ALA A 819 36.73 27.53 -18.93
C ALA A 819 37.83 28.48 -19.40
N GLU A 820 38.11 28.56 -20.70
CA GLU A 820 39.07 29.53 -21.26
C GLU A 820 38.62 30.97 -21.00
N THR A 821 37.32 31.24 -21.12
CA THR A 821 36.75 32.56 -20.84
C THR A 821 36.86 32.92 -19.37
N MET A 822 36.57 31.98 -18.46
CA MET A 822 36.69 32.16 -17.02
C MET A 822 38.15 32.28 -16.56
N GLU A 823 39.05 31.44 -17.07
CA GLU A 823 40.49 31.54 -16.80
C GLU A 823 41.04 32.89 -17.26
N SER A 824 40.64 33.37 -18.44
CA SER A 824 41.11 34.66 -18.96
C SER A 824 40.56 35.85 -18.17
N SER A 825 39.30 35.80 -17.73
CA SER A 825 38.65 36.91 -17.01
C SER A 825 39.00 36.96 -15.52
N ILE A 826 39.28 35.82 -14.89
CA ILE A 826 39.56 35.72 -13.46
C ILE A 826 41.05 35.48 -13.20
N VAL A 827 41.57 34.34 -13.65
CA VAL A 827 42.92 33.87 -13.30
C VAL A 827 44.00 34.73 -13.92
N GLN A 828 43.91 34.98 -15.24
CA GLN A 828 44.88 35.79 -15.96
C GLN A 828 44.91 37.22 -15.41
N ASN A 829 43.75 37.79 -15.07
CA ASN A 829 43.62 39.14 -14.51
C ASN A 829 44.21 39.29 -13.10
N GLN A 830 44.51 38.20 -12.40
CA GLN A 830 45.22 38.20 -11.12
C GLN A 830 46.76 38.10 -11.28
N ASP A 831 47.29 37.76 -12.45
CA ASP A 831 48.74 37.69 -12.66
C ASP A 831 49.37 39.09 -12.74
N LYS A 832 50.16 39.44 -11.72
CA LYS A 832 50.78 40.77 -11.59
C LYS A 832 51.68 41.19 -12.76
N MET A 833 52.12 40.26 -13.60
CA MET A 833 52.99 40.54 -14.75
C MET A 833 52.25 40.43 -16.09
N THR A 834 51.27 39.53 -16.20
CA THR A 834 50.58 39.23 -17.47
C THR A 834 49.09 39.57 -17.49
N TYR A 835 48.51 40.17 -16.44
CA TYR A 835 47.08 40.53 -16.40
C TYR A 835 46.60 41.29 -17.65
N TRP A 836 47.44 42.16 -18.22
CA TRP A 836 47.07 43.03 -19.33
C TRP A 836 47.11 42.36 -20.73
N THR A 837 47.46 41.07 -20.84
CA THR A 837 47.74 40.45 -22.15
C THR A 837 46.51 39.88 -22.87
N ASN A 838 45.36 39.81 -22.23
CA ASN A 838 44.05 39.39 -22.78
C ASN A 838 43.27 40.56 -23.43
N PHE A 839 43.55 41.82 -23.06
CA PHE A 839 42.89 43.02 -23.64
C PHE A 839 41.38 43.07 -23.45
N ASP A 840 40.89 42.54 -22.33
CA ASP A 840 39.49 42.47 -21.97
C ASP A 840 39.01 43.72 -21.21
N SER A 841 39.94 44.51 -20.65
CA SER A 841 39.67 45.72 -19.90
C SER A 841 40.36 46.95 -20.47
N TRP A 842 39.79 48.13 -20.24
CA TRP A 842 40.41 49.40 -20.66
C TRP A 842 41.80 49.61 -20.02
N ILE A 843 42.02 49.04 -18.83
CA ILE A 843 43.29 49.14 -18.11
C ILE A 843 44.41 48.41 -18.87
N ASP A 844 44.10 47.37 -19.63
CA ASP A 844 45.09 46.59 -20.39
C ASP A 844 45.73 47.41 -21.50
N TYR A 845 44.90 48.20 -22.19
CA TYR A 845 45.35 49.14 -23.21
C TYR A 845 46.24 50.23 -22.59
N VAL A 846 45.93 50.67 -21.36
CA VAL A 846 46.77 51.63 -20.62
C VAL A 846 48.10 50.98 -20.22
N THR A 847 48.08 49.76 -19.71
CA THR A 847 49.27 49.02 -19.30
C THR A 847 50.18 48.67 -20.48
N LEU A 848 49.61 48.29 -21.63
CA LEU A 848 50.33 48.14 -22.89
C LEU A 848 50.99 49.46 -23.32
N LEU A 849 50.27 50.58 -23.26
CA LEU A 849 50.83 51.90 -23.60
C LEU A 849 51.99 52.28 -22.69
N PHE A 850 51.94 51.92 -21.40
CA PHE A 850 53.02 52.16 -20.45
C PHE A 850 54.21 51.23 -20.68
N TRP A 851 53.99 49.96 -21.07
CA TRP A 851 55.05 49.04 -21.46
C TRP A 851 55.74 49.48 -22.76
N VAL A 852 54.97 49.71 -23.82
CA VAL A 852 55.49 50.13 -25.13
C VAL A 852 56.14 51.51 -25.03
N GLY A 853 55.49 52.47 -24.37
CA GLY A 853 56.00 53.81 -24.15
C GLY A 853 57.24 53.82 -23.26
N GLY A 854 57.24 53.03 -22.18
CA GLY A 854 58.35 52.87 -21.26
C GLY A 854 59.58 52.25 -21.91
N ILE A 855 59.42 51.11 -22.59
CA ILE A 855 60.50 50.41 -23.31
C ILE A 855 61.03 51.25 -24.47
N ALA A 856 60.16 51.91 -25.24
CA ALA A 856 60.58 52.81 -26.32
C ALA A 856 61.39 53.99 -25.77
N MET A 857 60.99 54.57 -24.64
CA MET A 857 61.74 55.66 -24.00
C MET A 857 63.05 55.21 -23.36
N ILE A 858 63.12 54.00 -22.81
CA ILE A 858 64.38 53.39 -22.34
C ILE A 858 65.31 53.14 -23.54
N GLY A 859 64.81 52.57 -24.63
CA GLY A 859 65.57 52.32 -25.86
C GLY A 859 66.08 53.61 -26.51
N MET A 860 65.22 54.62 -26.65
CA MET A 860 65.62 55.96 -27.14
C MET A 860 66.59 56.66 -26.18
N GLY A 861 66.43 56.49 -24.87
CA GLY A 861 67.35 57.00 -23.84
C GLY A 861 68.73 56.35 -23.89
N MET A 862 68.80 55.03 -24.10
CA MET A 862 70.05 54.28 -24.26
C MET A 862 70.76 54.60 -25.57
N VAL A 863 70.03 54.70 -26.70
CA VAL A 863 70.58 55.15 -27.99
C VAL A 863 71.03 56.60 -27.92
N GLY A 864 70.32 57.46 -27.19
CA GLY A 864 70.72 58.84 -26.93
C GLY A 864 71.95 58.97 -26.03
N ALA A 865 72.09 58.09 -25.03
CA ALA A 865 73.26 58.04 -24.14
C ALA A 865 74.51 57.45 -24.83
N ALA A 866 74.34 56.46 -25.72
CA ALA A 866 75.42 55.89 -26.52
C ALA A 866 75.94 56.85 -27.61
N ASN A 867 75.15 57.85 -28.00
CA ASN A 867 75.50 58.87 -29.00
C ASN A 867 75.88 60.24 -28.38
N ALA A 868 76.01 60.34 -27.05
CA ALA A 868 76.37 61.59 -26.40
C ALA A 868 77.89 61.89 -26.56
N PRO A 869 78.30 63.07 -27.05
CA PRO A 869 79.71 63.45 -27.12
C PRO A 869 80.27 63.64 -25.70
N SER A 870 81.41 63.00 -25.45
CA SER A 870 82.21 63.19 -24.24
C SER A 870 82.81 64.58 -24.24
N GLU A 871 82.33 65.47 -23.37
CA GLU A 871 83.09 66.66 -23.01
C GLU A 871 83.27 66.79 -21.49
N GLU A 872 84.54 67.02 -21.17
CA GLU A 872 85.26 67.02 -19.92
C GLU A 872 85.28 68.41 -19.27
N GLU A 873 85.70 68.43 -18.00
CA GLU A 873 86.23 69.56 -17.21
C GLU A 873 85.22 70.63 -16.72
N GLY A 874 85.17 70.99 -15.43
CA GLY A 874 85.98 70.59 -14.29
C GLY A 874 85.92 71.63 -13.15
N LYS A 875 86.37 71.17 -11.98
CA LYS A 875 86.86 71.89 -10.79
C LYS A 875 85.86 72.30 -9.68
N ASP A 876 86.16 72.16 -8.39
CA ASP A 876 87.17 71.41 -7.61
C ASP A 876 86.97 71.69 -6.08
N PHE A 877 87.56 70.85 -5.23
CA PHE A 877 87.98 71.04 -3.81
C PHE A 877 86.91 71.13 -2.69
N SER A 878 87.05 70.57 -1.47
CA SER A 878 88.23 70.05 -0.74
C SER A 878 87.88 69.09 0.43
N ALA A 879 88.94 68.40 0.89
CA ALA A 879 89.14 67.37 1.91
C ALA A 879 88.82 67.64 3.41
N SER A 880 89.05 66.57 4.21
CA SER A 880 89.25 66.45 5.68
C SER A 880 87.95 66.25 6.49
N ALA A 881 87.84 65.48 7.59
CA ALA A 881 88.70 64.54 8.32
C ALA A 881 87.84 63.89 9.44
N GLU A 882 88.34 62.78 10.00
CA GLU A 882 88.24 62.33 11.41
C GLU A 882 86.89 61.95 12.10
N GLU A 883 86.96 60.74 12.68
CA GLU A 883 86.54 60.30 14.03
C GLU A 883 85.05 60.35 14.47
N ALA A 884 84.54 59.14 14.77
CA ALA A 884 83.54 58.86 15.80
C ALA A 884 84.16 59.05 17.20
N PRO A 885 83.42 59.32 18.30
CA PRO A 885 82.47 58.34 18.87
C PRO A 885 81.27 58.90 19.71
N ALA A 886 80.41 57.96 20.19
CA ALA A 886 79.60 57.96 21.43
C ALA A 886 78.45 59.01 21.57
N GLU A 887 77.34 58.83 22.29
CA GLU A 887 76.79 57.78 23.17
C GLU A 887 75.31 58.10 23.51
N GLU A 888 74.64 57.13 24.15
CA GLU A 888 73.48 57.21 25.05
C GLU A 888 72.04 57.08 24.50
N SER A 889 71.55 55.83 24.58
CA SER A 889 70.24 55.44 25.10
C SER A 889 70.09 55.86 26.58
N PRO A 890 68.87 55.91 27.14
CA PRO A 890 68.28 54.76 27.86
C PRO A 890 66.75 54.68 27.66
N ALA A 891 65.96 53.70 28.11
CA ALA A 891 66.07 52.35 28.68
C ALA A 891 64.60 51.88 28.89
N GLU A 892 64.32 50.58 28.75
CA GLU A 892 63.77 49.64 29.77
C GLU A 892 62.35 49.92 30.29
N ASP A 893 61.48 48.97 30.62
CA ASP A 893 61.38 47.50 30.64
C ASP A 893 59.89 47.24 30.99
N GLY A 894 59.22 46.13 30.69
CA GLY A 894 59.63 44.74 30.80
C GLY A 894 58.87 44.09 31.96
N GLU A 895 57.88 43.25 31.65
CA GLU A 895 57.74 41.84 32.08
C GLU A 895 56.56 41.19 31.36
#